data_AF-A0A925CBC4-F1
#
_entry.id   AF-A0A925CBC4-F1
#
_cell.length_a   1.000
_cell.length_b   1.000
_cell.length_c   1.000
_cell.angle_alpha   90.00
_cell.angle_beta   90.00
_cell.angle_gamma   90.00
#
_symmetry.space_group_name_H-M   'P 1'
#
loop_
_entity.id
_entity.type
_entity.pdbx_description
1 polymer ?
#
loop_
_entity_poly.entity_id
_entity_poly.type
_entity_poly.pdbx_seq_one_letter_code
_entity_poly.pdbx_strand_id
1 'polypeptide(L)'
;MQIISKPRRRVPTLQRALRLALAAGAMTGIGGALTGCSSPLFESPDDELNRSITESARRELAEAEAGSEPLTLMRAERVQGLRIKPSVMDELETMAGPRAHLADTPRFGPGLLAGDQKVIAISLERAVRSGVSNNLNVQFARLTPAIAEARLVQAQAAFDWVFFANSQWSRTDRPTTGSSIGGLANSTRTDERQQVELTGGVRRRLTTGGQFTVQHSLTYTDVDTSNLASFPDPAYEPSITLQLDQPLLRNFGSDAALAQVRLSRNAERDEIQALKGQLITNVAETEDAYWTLVRAYNDLLILERLLQRGQDVLRQLVARERYDARGAEIADAAANVETRQANVLRAQRALRLASNRLKQLMNDPQLTVGSEVLVLPVDVAIDQPIEFSLADCMMTALRNRPEVQRALLSIDDTSIRRRLADNARLPLLDLRAQTRFSGLGDDTESGYDELDGDFVDFLLGLSLEQPIGNRAAESEFSVRQLEAMQARIAFRNTIQGIVLEVKNALVDVQTNYQLIEQTRAARVAATENVRSLLVEEEKLAALTPDFLDLKLRRQQSLAAAEQDEVQSLTDYNNSISRLYAAMGTALARNRIAFDVPDAEQTAPTNPLYPVVPWSEEWMRYSGPGTDLPPPDPGYDGSDVSSGPAQAAPAGAAPVEADQAAPPTGNPDW
;
A
#
# COMPACT_ATOMS: atom_id res chain seq x y z
N MET A 1 23.31 11.92 88.35
CA MET A 1 24.03 13.18 88.65
C MET A 1 24.04 14.02 87.37
N GLN A 2 23.79 15.32 87.51
CA GLN A 2 23.39 16.34 86.50
C GLN A 2 24.21 16.36 85.19
N ILE A 3 23.59 16.39 84.00
CA ILE A 3 23.15 17.54 83.16
C ILE A 3 24.27 18.51 82.78
N ILE A 4 24.60 18.64 81.47
CA ILE A 4 24.89 19.85 80.63
C ILE A 4 24.93 19.39 79.14
N SER A 5 23.87 19.51 78.30
CA SER A 5 23.39 20.61 77.42
C SER A 5 23.74 20.47 75.90
N LYS A 6 22.66 20.40 75.10
CA LYS A 6 22.46 20.48 73.61
C LYS A 6 23.29 21.58 72.86
N PRO A 7 23.40 21.60 71.49
CA PRO A 7 22.26 21.53 70.56
C PRO A 7 22.43 20.88 69.16
N ARG A 8 21.26 20.68 68.53
CA ARG A 8 20.97 20.20 67.16
C ARG A 8 21.61 21.05 66.06
N ARG A 9 22.05 20.40 64.97
CA ARG A 9 21.94 20.91 63.59
C ARG A 9 21.49 19.79 62.63
N ARG A 10 20.33 20.01 62.00
CA ARG A 10 19.89 19.34 60.77
C ARG A 10 20.48 20.09 59.58
N VAL A 11 21.10 19.40 58.62
CA VAL A 11 21.23 19.82 57.21
C VAL A 11 21.51 18.56 56.33
N PRO A 12 21.37 18.58 54.99
CA PRO A 12 20.52 17.64 54.24
C PRO A 12 21.31 16.81 53.22
N THR A 13 21.23 15.48 53.29
CA THR A 13 22.06 14.58 52.45
C THR A 13 21.46 14.17 51.10
N LEU A 14 20.38 14.81 50.63
CA LEU A 14 19.78 14.52 49.32
C LEU A 14 19.96 15.62 48.26
N GLN A 15 20.50 16.79 48.62
CA GLN A 15 20.76 17.89 47.66
C GLN A 15 22.22 17.96 47.16
N ARG A 16 23.13 17.13 47.70
CA ARG A 16 24.54 17.08 47.25
C ARG A 16 24.78 16.07 46.12
N ALA A 17 24.10 14.93 46.13
CA ALA A 17 24.17 13.95 45.03
C ALA A 17 23.67 14.53 43.70
N LEU A 18 22.69 15.44 43.73
CA LEU A 18 22.17 16.08 42.51
C LEU A 18 22.99 17.28 42.01
N ARG A 19 24.04 17.71 42.73
CA ARG A 19 24.90 18.84 42.33
C ARG A 19 26.27 18.43 41.80
N LEU A 20 26.71 17.17 41.99
CA LEU A 20 27.95 16.67 41.38
C LEU A 20 27.77 16.20 39.92
N ALA A 21 26.54 15.98 39.45
CA ALA A 21 26.26 15.78 38.02
C ALA A 21 26.46 17.06 37.16
N LEU A 22 26.86 18.19 37.77
CA LEU A 22 27.06 19.48 37.11
C LEU A 22 28.50 20.03 37.22
N ALA A 23 29.46 19.22 37.69
CA ALA A 23 30.86 19.64 37.87
C ALA A 23 31.90 18.80 37.10
N ALA A 24 31.47 17.96 36.15
CA ALA A 24 32.35 17.37 35.11
C ALA A 24 32.34 18.21 33.82
N GLY A 25 32.35 19.53 33.96
CA GLY A 25 32.46 20.49 32.87
C GLY A 25 33.93 20.70 32.47
N ALA A 26 34.54 19.73 31.79
CA ALA A 26 35.81 19.90 31.07
C ALA A 26 36.03 18.88 29.94
N MET A 27 34.95 18.36 29.33
CA MET A 27 34.98 17.73 28.00
C MET A 27 33.87 18.25 27.09
N THR A 28 33.49 19.52 27.25
CA THR A 28 32.73 20.26 26.24
C THR A 28 33.72 20.87 25.24
N GLY A 29 34.16 20.06 24.26
CA GLY A 29 35.06 20.51 23.20
C GLY A 29 34.96 19.75 21.87
N ILE A 30 34.27 18.61 21.80
CA ILE A 30 34.14 17.83 20.54
C ILE A 30 32.67 17.59 20.15
N GLY A 31 31.70 18.13 20.89
CA GLY A 31 30.26 18.01 20.58
C GLY A 31 29.73 18.97 19.51
N GLY A 32 30.58 19.79 18.88
CA GLY A 32 30.14 20.94 18.05
C GLY A 32 30.29 20.80 16.53
N ALA A 33 30.71 19.65 15.98
CA ALA A 33 31.06 19.56 14.56
C ALA A 33 30.62 18.25 13.87
N LEU A 34 29.42 17.75 14.18
CA LEU A 34 28.78 16.69 13.39
C LEU A 34 27.45 17.16 12.77
N THR A 35 27.41 18.43 12.36
CA THR A 35 26.44 18.88 11.36
C THR A 35 26.77 18.20 10.03
N GLY A 36 25.95 17.21 9.65
CA GLY A 36 25.76 16.72 8.28
C GLY A 36 26.95 16.85 7.32
N CYS A 37 28.07 16.18 7.60
CA CYS A 37 29.11 16.01 6.59
C CYS A 37 28.64 14.95 5.59
N SER A 38 27.94 15.38 4.53
CA SER A 38 27.89 14.61 3.30
C SER A 38 29.33 14.44 2.80
N SER A 39 29.76 13.20 2.59
CA SER A 39 31.11 12.90 2.11
C SER A 39 31.42 13.68 0.80
N PRO A 40 32.48 14.51 0.75
CA PRO A 40 32.81 15.34 -0.40
C PRO A 40 33.55 14.59 -1.52
N LEU A 41 33.66 13.25 -1.44
CA LEU A 41 34.50 12.44 -2.32
C LEU A 41 33.77 11.79 -3.51
N PHE A 42 32.50 12.11 -3.75
CA PHE A 42 31.70 11.45 -4.79
C PHE A 42 31.02 12.48 -5.71
N GLU A 43 31.57 12.67 -6.91
CA GLU A 43 30.81 13.23 -8.05
C GLU A 43 29.62 12.30 -8.34
N SER A 44 28.41 12.84 -8.32
CA SER A 44 27.18 12.04 -8.32
C SER A 44 26.93 11.39 -9.69
N PRO A 45 26.87 10.05 -9.78
CA PRO A 45 26.36 9.33 -10.96
C PRO A 45 24.86 9.60 -11.25
N ASP A 46 24.22 10.42 -10.41
CA ASP A 46 22.80 10.78 -10.47
C ASP A 46 22.50 11.80 -11.59
N ASP A 47 23.50 12.57 -12.05
CA ASP A 47 23.33 13.51 -13.18
C ASP A 47 23.26 12.80 -14.55
N GLU A 48 24.07 11.76 -14.73
CA GLU A 48 24.04 10.92 -15.92
C GLU A 48 22.75 10.07 -15.96
N LEU A 49 22.28 9.65 -14.77
CA LEU A 49 20.98 9.00 -14.58
C LEU A 49 19.83 9.92 -15.01
N ASN A 50 19.77 11.14 -14.47
CA ASN A 50 18.74 12.14 -14.81
C ASN A 50 18.73 12.47 -16.31
N ARG A 51 19.91 12.59 -16.95
CA ARG A 51 19.98 12.75 -18.41
C ARG A 51 19.40 11.55 -19.14
N SER A 52 19.80 10.33 -18.79
CA SER A 52 19.34 9.12 -19.49
C SER A 52 17.84 8.86 -19.35
N ILE A 53 17.26 9.20 -18.18
CA ILE A 53 15.82 9.13 -17.91
C ILE A 53 15.08 10.14 -18.79
N THR A 54 15.54 11.40 -18.79
CA THR A 54 14.93 12.49 -19.54
C THR A 54 15.02 12.27 -21.06
N GLU A 55 16.16 11.78 -21.56
CA GLU A 55 16.35 11.45 -22.99
C GLU A 55 15.47 10.30 -23.45
N SER A 56 15.21 9.32 -22.57
CA SER A 56 14.32 8.20 -22.92
C SER A 56 12.89 8.68 -23.10
N ALA A 57 12.37 9.52 -22.20
CA ALA A 57 11.04 10.10 -22.32
C ALA A 57 10.94 11.04 -23.54
N ARG A 58 11.95 11.90 -23.75
CA ARG A 58 12.00 12.80 -24.91
C ARG A 58 11.99 12.07 -26.24
N ARG A 59 12.69 10.93 -26.38
CA ARG A 59 12.68 10.14 -27.62
C ARG A 59 11.29 9.66 -27.99
N GLU A 60 10.53 9.17 -27.02
CA GLU A 60 9.16 8.69 -27.26
C GLU A 60 8.17 9.85 -27.51
N LEU A 61 8.43 11.04 -26.95
CA LEU A 61 7.57 12.22 -27.08
C LEU A 61 7.88 13.09 -28.32
N ALA A 62 9.09 13.02 -28.88
CA ALA A 62 9.58 14.00 -29.86
C ALA A 62 8.68 14.17 -31.09
N GLU A 63 8.15 13.08 -31.65
CA GLU A 63 7.26 13.13 -32.80
C GLU A 63 5.87 13.68 -32.42
N ALA A 64 5.36 13.31 -31.24
CA ALA A 64 4.08 13.81 -30.75
C ALA A 64 4.14 15.31 -30.44
N GLU A 65 5.23 15.78 -29.82
CA GLU A 65 5.45 17.21 -29.53
C GLU A 65 5.54 18.06 -30.80
N ALA A 66 6.15 17.51 -31.87
CA ALA A 66 6.25 18.18 -33.17
C ALA A 66 4.89 18.31 -33.89
N GLY A 67 3.92 17.43 -33.60
CA GLY A 67 2.57 17.42 -34.16
C GLY A 67 1.48 17.72 -33.14
N SER A 68 1.69 18.72 -32.29
CA SER A 68 0.90 18.99 -31.07
C SER A 68 -0.48 19.63 -31.30
N GLU A 69 -0.95 19.78 -32.54
CA GLU A 69 -2.27 20.35 -32.81
C GLU A 69 -3.39 19.46 -32.27
N PRO A 70 -4.37 20.02 -31.52
CA PRO A 70 -5.47 19.24 -31.00
C PRO A 70 -6.34 18.71 -32.14
N LEU A 71 -6.59 17.40 -32.12
CA LEU A 71 -7.47 16.73 -33.06
C LEU A 71 -8.87 16.67 -32.47
N THR A 72 -9.82 17.32 -33.12
CA THR A 72 -11.25 17.10 -32.87
C THR A 72 -11.70 15.88 -33.66
N LEU A 73 -12.30 14.91 -32.98
CA LEU A 73 -12.83 13.73 -33.66
C LEU A 73 -13.91 14.11 -34.67
N MET A 74 -13.65 13.83 -35.94
CA MET A 74 -14.61 14.00 -37.02
C MET A 74 -15.25 12.67 -37.40
N ARG A 75 -16.56 12.69 -37.61
CA ARG A 75 -17.33 11.58 -38.16
C ARG A 75 -17.92 11.99 -39.49
N ALA A 76 -17.79 11.15 -40.51
CA ALA A 76 -18.43 11.43 -41.80
C ALA A 76 -19.94 11.30 -41.63
N GLU A 77 -20.71 12.32 -42.03
CA GLU A 77 -22.18 12.31 -41.96
C GLU A 77 -22.76 11.33 -42.99
N ARG A 78 -22.75 10.03 -42.66
CA ARG A 78 -23.18 8.94 -43.55
C ARG A 78 -24.69 8.88 -43.69
N VAL A 79 -25.43 9.27 -42.65
CA VAL A 79 -26.90 9.30 -42.65
C VAL A 79 -27.44 10.24 -43.74
N GLN A 80 -26.79 11.39 -43.96
CA GLN A 80 -27.17 12.31 -45.04
C GLN A 80 -27.02 11.69 -46.43
N GLY A 81 -26.04 10.78 -46.59
CA GLY A 81 -25.81 10.02 -47.83
C GLY A 81 -26.96 9.09 -48.21
N LEU A 82 -27.83 8.71 -47.26
CA LEU A 82 -28.99 7.84 -47.52
C LEU A 82 -30.14 8.56 -48.25
N ARG A 83 -30.08 9.89 -48.41
CA ARG A 83 -31.11 10.71 -49.10
C ARG A 83 -32.52 10.56 -48.51
N ILE A 84 -32.61 10.29 -47.21
CA ILE A 84 -33.88 10.19 -46.47
C ILE A 84 -34.39 11.60 -46.17
N LYS A 85 -35.71 11.82 -46.30
CA LYS A 85 -36.33 13.13 -46.01
C LYS A 85 -36.25 13.44 -44.50
N PRO A 86 -36.02 14.69 -44.08
CA PRO A 86 -35.94 15.03 -42.64
C PRO A 86 -37.17 14.62 -41.83
N SER A 87 -38.38 14.79 -42.38
CA SER A 87 -39.63 14.37 -41.71
C SER A 87 -39.74 12.86 -41.49
N VAL A 88 -39.07 12.06 -42.33
CA VAL A 88 -38.99 10.61 -42.19
C VAL A 88 -37.94 10.23 -41.16
N MET A 89 -36.87 11.00 -41.04
CA MET A 89 -35.79 10.72 -40.09
C MET A 89 -36.30 10.69 -38.64
N ASP A 90 -37.12 11.66 -38.24
CA ASP A 90 -37.70 11.67 -36.89
C ASP A 90 -38.57 10.42 -36.65
N GLU A 91 -39.35 10.01 -37.65
CA GLU A 91 -40.14 8.78 -37.60
C GLU A 91 -39.24 7.55 -37.42
N LEU A 92 -38.16 7.42 -38.21
CA LEU A 92 -37.22 6.30 -38.10
C LEU A 92 -36.50 6.27 -36.74
N GLU A 93 -36.12 7.44 -36.19
CA GLU A 93 -35.55 7.54 -34.86
C GLU A 93 -36.54 7.13 -33.78
N THR A 94 -37.84 7.44 -33.91
CA THR A 94 -38.87 6.96 -32.98
C THR A 94 -39.19 5.47 -33.13
N MET A 95 -38.96 4.88 -34.30
CA MET A 95 -39.20 3.45 -34.54
C MET A 95 -38.10 2.56 -33.94
N ALA A 96 -36.84 2.97 -34.09
CA ALA A 96 -35.68 2.10 -33.87
C ALA A 96 -34.46 2.81 -33.26
N GLY A 97 -34.57 4.08 -32.87
CA GLY A 97 -33.47 4.82 -32.29
C GLY A 97 -33.12 4.38 -30.87
N PRO A 98 -31.88 4.67 -30.38
CA PRO A 98 -31.43 4.33 -29.03
C PRO A 98 -32.33 4.89 -27.92
N ARG A 99 -33.06 5.98 -28.20
CA ARG A 99 -33.98 6.63 -27.25
C ARG A 99 -35.44 6.22 -27.40
N ALA A 100 -35.80 5.56 -28.49
CA ALA A 100 -37.20 5.29 -28.82
C ALA A 100 -37.91 4.43 -27.77
N HIS A 101 -37.17 3.59 -27.07
CA HIS A 101 -37.75 2.56 -26.20
C HIS A 101 -37.28 2.68 -24.74
N LEU A 102 -36.68 3.81 -24.34
CA LEU A 102 -36.21 4.03 -22.97
C LEU A 102 -37.34 4.02 -21.92
N ALA A 103 -38.60 4.21 -22.34
CA ALA A 103 -39.77 4.15 -21.46
C ALA A 103 -40.31 2.72 -21.25
N ASP A 104 -39.91 1.76 -22.10
CA ASP A 104 -40.37 0.38 -22.00
C ASP A 104 -39.58 -0.37 -20.91
N THR A 105 -40.30 -1.15 -20.10
CA THR A 105 -39.69 -2.00 -19.08
C THR A 105 -39.68 -3.45 -19.57
N PRO A 106 -38.50 -4.07 -19.81
CA PRO A 106 -38.43 -5.42 -20.33
C PRO A 106 -38.88 -6.45 -19.29
N ARG A 107 -39.25 -7.65 -19.75
CA ARG A 107 -39.63 -8.77 -18.88
C ARG A 107 -38.39 -9.49 -18.38
N PHE A 108 -38.10 -9.37 -17.10
CA PHE A 108 -36.85 -9.89 -16.52
C PHE A 108 -36.80 -11.42 -16.34
N GLY A 109 -37.90 -12.15 -16.58
CA GLY A 109 -38.05 -13.58 -16.31
C GLY A 109 -38.15 -13.91 -14.81
N PRO A 110 -38.33 -15.20 -14.44
CA PRO A 110 -38.48 -15.62 -13.04
C PRO A 110 -37.15 -15.55 -12.28
N GLY A 111 -37.12 -14.97 -11.08
CA GLY A 111 -35.93 -14.96 -10.21
C GLY A 111 -35.58 -16.35 -9.65
N LEU A 112 -34.48 -16.46 -8.90
CA LEU A 112 -34.13 -17.71 -8.20
C LEU A 112 -34.96 -17.93 -6.91
N LEU A 113 -35.61 -16.88 -6.42
CA LEU A 113 -36.54 -16.93 -5.29
C LEU A 113 -38.00 -16.88 -5.77
N ALA A 114 -38.90 -17.45 -4.98
CA ALA A 114 -40.33 -17.36 -5.24
C ALA A 114 -40.84 -15.92 -5.05
N GLY A 115 -41.48 -15.35 -6.08
CA GLY A 115 -42.07 -14.02 -6.06
C GLY A 115 -41.60 -13.13 -7.21
N ASP A 116 -42.07 -11.89 -7.22
CA ASP A 116 -41.70 -10.91 -8.25
C ASP A 116 -40.25 -10.46 -8.09
N GLN A 117 -39.57 -10.35 -9.23
CA GLN A 117 -38.19 -9.90 -9.33
C GLN A 117 -38.09 -8.44 -8.87
N LYS A 118 -37.47 -8.19 -7.71
CA LYS A 118 -37.18 -6.83 -7.25
C LYS A 118 -36.12 -6.21 -8.15
N VAL A 119 -36.30 -4.92 -8.49
CA VAL A 119 -35.39 -4.17 -9.35
C VAL A 119 -34.96 -2.88 -8.66
N ILE A 120 -33.71 -2.46 -8.87
CA ILE A 120 -33.17 -1.17 -8.40
C ILE A 120 -32.40 -0.53 -9.55
N ALA A 121 -32.69 0.75 -9.80
CA ALA A 121 -32.01 1.53 -10.82
C ALA A 121 -30.76 2.20 -10.23
N ILE A 122 -29.65 2.20 -10.98
CA ILE A 122 -28.37 2.77 -10.55
C ILE A 122 -27.71 3.57 -11.67
N SER A 123 -27.06 4.68 -11.29
CA SER A 123 -26.20 5.46 -12.19
C SER A 123 -24.74 5.02 -12.09
N LEU A 124 -23.96 5.33 -13.12
CA LEU A 124 -22.54 5.07 -13.21
C LEU A 124 -21.78 5.73 -12.06
N GLU A 125 -22.12 6.98 -11.75
CA GLU A 125 -21.50 7.72 -10.63
C GLU A 125 -21.70 6.98 -9.30
N ARG A 126 -22.92 6.47 -9.05
CA ARG A 126 -23.21 5.71 -7.83
C ARG A 126 -22.47 4.37 -7.83
N ALA A 127 -22.40 3.68 -8.96
CA ALA A 127 -21.68 2.42 -9.09
C ALA A 127 -20.18 2.60 -8.79
N VAL A 128 -19.53 3.59 -9.41
CA VAL A 128 -18.11 3.92 -9.18
C VAL A 128 -17.87 4.33 -7.72
N ARG A 129 -18.71 5.18 -7.15
CA ARG A 129 -18.59 5.61 -5.75
C ARG A 129 -18.70 4.43 -4.77
N SER A 130 -19.66 3.53 -4.99
CA SER A 130 -19.78 2.32 -4.18
C SER A 130 -18.58 1.40 -4.37
N GLY A 131 -18.12 1.20 -5.61
CA GLY A 131 -16.95 0.37 -5.89
C GLY A 131 -15.69 0.89 -5.20
N VAL A 132 -15.46 2.21 -5.17
CA VAL A 132 -14.27 2.77 -4.52
C VAL A 132 -14.34 2.70 -2.99
N SER A 133 -15.53 2.76 -2.40
CA SER A 133 -15.72 2.76 -0.94
C SER A 133 -15.81 1.36 -0.35
N ASN A 134 -16.53 0.44 -1.02
CA ASN A 134 -16.93 -0.83 -0.45
C ASN A 134 -16.22 -2.05 -1.07
N ASN A 135 -15.56 -1.91 -2.22
CA ASN A 135 -14.90 -3.06 -2.87
C ASN A 135 -13.81 -3.64 -1.96
N LEU A 136 -13.85 -4.97 -1.76
CA LEU A 136 -12.95 -5.67 -0.84
C LEU A 136 -11.49 -5.62 -1.28
N ASN A 137 -11.20 -5.61 -2.59
CA ASN A 137 -9.83 -5.49 -3.09
C ASN A 137 -9.27 -4.09 -2.81
N VAL A 138 -10.10 -3.05 -2.90
CA VAL A 138 -9.71 -1.68 -2.55
C VAL A 138 -9.52 -1.56 -1.04
N GLN A 139 -10.43 -2.11 -0.22
CA GLN A 139 -10.28 -2.12 1.24
C GLN A 139 -8.99 -2.84 1.67
N PHE A 140 -8.68 -3.99 1.06
CA PHE A 140 -7.43 -4.69 1.28
C PHE A 140 -6.22 -3.83 0.90
N ALA A 141 -6.23 -3.25 -0.30
CA ALA A 141 -5.12 -2.40 -0.78
C ALA A 141 -4.90 -1.15 0.10
N ARG A 142 -5.94 -0.61 0.75
CA ARG A 142 -5.83 0.55 1.65
C ARG A 142 -5.03 0.25 2.92
N LEU A 143 -4.95 -1.01 3.34
CA LEU A 143 -4.20 -1.40 4.54
C LEU A 143 -2.69 -1.47 4.28
N THR A 144 -2.26 -1.73 3.04
CA THR A 144 -0.85 -1.94 2.73
C THR A 144 0.03 -0.71 2.96
N PRO A 145 -0.37 0.52 2.57
CA PRO A 145 0.39 1.74 2.92
C PRO A 145 0.55 1.93 4.43
N ALA A 146 -0.52 1.76 5.21
CA ALA A 146 -0.47 1.85 6.68
C ALA A 146 0.48 0.82 7.31
N ILE A 147 0.52 -0.41 6.78
CA ILE A 147 1.49 -1.44 7.20
C ILE A 147 2.92 -1.01 6.84
N ALA A 148 3.13 -0.42 5.67
CA ALA A 148 4.45 0.04 5.23
C ALA A 148 4.95 1.24 6.05
N GLU A 149 4.06 2.16 6.43
CA GLU A 149 4.34 3.24 7.37
C GLU A 149 4.77 2.69 8.74
N ALA A 150 4.04 1.72 9.29
CA ALA A 150 4.43 1.06 10.53
C ALA A 150 5.81 0.37 10.44
N ARG A 151 6.16 -0.21 9.28
CA ARG A 151 7.51 -0.74 9.01
C ARG A 151 8.57 0.35 8.91
N LEU A 152 8.23 1.52 8.37
CA LEU A 152 9.13 2.67 8.39
C LEU A 152 9.40 3.12 9.83
N VAL A 153 8.37 3.21 10.67
CA VAL A 153 8.54 3.51 12.10
C VAL A 153 9.42 2.46 12.77
N GLN A 154 9.22 1.17 12.49
CA GLN A 154 10.09 0.09 12.98
C GLN A 154 11.56 0.29 12.55
N ALA A 155 11.81 0.70 11.30
CA ALA A 155 13.16 0.97 10.82
C ALA A 155 13.78 2.18 11.52
N GLN A 156 12.99 3.20 11.86
CA GLN A 156 13.43 4.37 12.63
C GLN A 156 13.72 4.02 14.10
N ALA A 157 12.93 3.12 14.69
CA ALA A 157 13.11 2.66 16.08
C ALA A 157 14.45 1.96 16.33
N ALA A 158 15.16 1.53 15.26
CA ALA A 158 16.55 1.06 15.37
C ALA A 158 17.52 2.13 15.94
N PHE A 159 17.11 3.40 15.97
CA PHE A 159 17.86 4.53 16.52
C PHE A 159 17.30 5.03 17.87
N ASP A 160 16.36 4.31 18.48
CA ASP A 160 15.81 4.64 19.79
C ASP A 160 16.79 4.27 20.91
N TRP A 161 16.54 4.84 22.10
CA TRP A 161 17.26 4.44 23.30
C TRP A 161 16.80 3.06 23.76
N VAL A 162 17.77 2.17 23.95
CA VAL A 162 17.54 0.83 24.49
C VAL A 162 18.04 0.80 25.93
N PHE A 163 17.13 0.59 26.87
CA PHE A 163 17.48 0.20 28.24
C PHE A 163 17.83 -1.28 28.28
N PHE A 164 18.89 -1.64 28.99
CA PHE A 164 19.26 -3.02 29.24
C PHE A 164 19.63 -3.22 30.71
N ALA A 165 19.36 -4.43 31.22
CA ALA A 165 19.76 -4.87 32.54
C ALA A 165 20.12 -6.36 32.48
N ASN A 166 21.27 -6.72 33.02
CA ASN A 166 21.81 -8.06 33.04
C ASN A 166 22.28 -8.39 34.47
N SER A 167 22.10 -9.63 34.89
CA SER A 167 22.59 -10.16 36.16
C SER A 167 23.31 -11.47 35.89
N GLN A 168 24.55 -11.59 36.33
CA GLN A 168 25.34 -12.80 36.18
C GLN A 168 25.92 -13.20 37.53
N TRP A 169 25.78 -14.48 37.90
CA TRP A 169 26.48 -15.06 39.03
C TRP A 169 27.42 -16.14 38.52
N SER A 170 28.65 -16.14 39.04
CA SER A 170 29.63 -17.18 38.73
C SER A 170 30.39 -17.57 39.99
N ARG A 171 30.62 -18.88 40.13
CA ARG A 171 31.54 -19.44 41.12
C ARG A 171 32.60 -20.22 40.38
N THR A 172 33.85 -19.84 40.61
CA THR A 172 35.02 -20.52 40.06
C THR A 172 35.82 -21.09 41.21
N ASP A 173 35.96 -22.41 41.24
CA ASP A 173 36.84 -23.11 42.18
C ASP A 173 37.91 -23.83 41.36
N ARG A 174 39.16 -23.45 41.55
CA ARG A 174 40.29 -24.00 40.79
C ARG A 174 41.42 -24.42 41.72
N PRO A 175 42.03 -25.59 41.48
CA PRO A 175 43.30 -25.92 42.11
C PRO A 175 44.41 -25.05 41.50
N THR A 176 45.15 -24.33 42.34
CA THR A 176 46.31 -23.53 41.94
C THR A 176 47.60 -24.15 42.50
N THR A 177 48.70 -23.95 41.77
CA THR A 177 50.03 -24.33 42.25
C THR A 177 50.52 -23.28 43.24
N GLY A 178 50.78 -23.70 44.49
CA GLY A 178 51.28 -22.78 45.51
C GLY A 178 52.74 -22.36 45.27
N SER A 179 53.04 -21.07 45.41
CA SER A 179 54.43 -20.56 45.44
C SER A 179 55.04 -20.79 46.83
N SER A 180 56.24 -21.36 46.89
CA SER A 180 57.00 -21.50 48.14
C SER A 180 57.77 -20.22 48.45
N ILE A 181 57.54 -19.65 49.63
CA ILE A 181 58.40 -18.62 50.22
C ILE A 181 59.17 -19.31 51.35
N GLY A 182 60.51 -19.33 51.28
CA GLY A 182 61.36 -19.91 52.32
C GLY A 182 61.61 -21.43 52.27
N GLY A 183 61.41 -22.10 51.13
CA GLY A 183 61.85 -23.48 50.93
C GLY A 183 60.94 -24.60 51.48
N LEU A 184 59.75 -24.25 51.98
CA LEU A 184 58.69 -25.22 52.29
C LEU A 184 57.71 -25.28 51.12
N ALA A 185 57.67 -26.40 50.40
CA ALA A 185 56.70 -26.65 49.33
C ALA A 185 55.96 -27.97 49.58
N ASN A 186 54.64 -27.90 49.79
CA ASN A 186 53.63 -28.71 49.08
C ASN A 186 52.26 -28.63 49.78
N SER A 187 51.35 -27.86 49.19
CA SER A 187 49.93 -28.22 49.14
C SER A 187 49.34 -27.70 47.82
N THR A 188 48.49 -28.51 47.18
CA THR A 188 47.53 -28.00 46.19
C THR A 188 46.73 -26.90 46.88
N ARG A 189 46.69 -25.71 46.30
CA ARG A 189 45.92 -24.59 46.85
C ARG A 189 44.55 -24.56 46.18
N THR A 190 43.54 -24.17 46.93
CA THR A 190 42.23 -23.81 46.38
C THR A 190 42.17 -22.30 46.24
N ASP A 191 41.64 -21.87 45.09
CA ASP A 191 41.26 -20.50 44.79
C ASP A 191 39.78 -20.55 44.43
N GLU A 192 38.94 -20.24 45.43
CA GLU A 192 37.51 -20.10 45.24
C GLU A 192 37.17 -18.62 45.10
N ARG A 193 36.52 -18.28 43.97
CA ARG A 193 36.03 -16.94 43.68
C ARG A 193 34.56 -16.99 43.35
N GLN A 194 33.76 -16.27 44.12
CA GLN A 194 32.35 -16.02 43.82
C GLN A 194 32.21 -14.59 43.33
N GLN A 195 31.43 -14.41 42.26
CA GLN A 195 31.21 -13.10 41.66
C GLN A 195 29.74 -12.94 41.29
N VAL A 196 29.14 -11.82 41.68
CA VAL A 196 27.84 -11.36 41.17
C VAL A 196 28.08 -10.07 40.40
N GLU A 197 27.72 -10.05 39.12
CA GLU A 197 27.77 -8.85 38.29
C GLU A 197 26.34 -8.40 37.97
N LEU A 198 26.01 -7.17 38.37
CA LEU A 198 24.78 -6.48 38.02
C LEU A 198 25.10 -5.33 37.08
N THR A 199 24.66 -5.43 35.84
CA THR A 199 24.94 -4.43 34.81
C THR A 199 23.62 -3.85 34.31
N GLY A 200 23.48 -2.53 34.29
CA GLY A 200 22.30 -1.83 33.76
C GLY A 200 22.71 -0.57 32.99
N GLY A 201 21.97 -0.18 31.95
CA GLY A 201 22.37 0.97 31.16
C GLY A 201 21.40 1.33 30.05
N VAL A 202 21.76 2.38 29.32
CA VAL A 202 21.07 2.83 28.11
C VAL A 202 22.05 2.92 26.96
N ARG A 203 21.63 2.54 25.76
CA ARG A 203 22.43 2.66 24.54
C ARG A 203 21.58 3.16 23.38
N ARG A 204 22.20 3.89 22.46
CA ARG A 204 21.54 4.42 21.26
C ARG A 204 22.49 4.38 20.07
N ARG A 205 21.97 3.94 18.92
CA ARG A 205 22.66 4.07 17.64
C ARG A 205 22.52 5.49 17.11
N LEU A 206 23.61 6.07 16.64
CA LEU A 206 23.66 7.42 16.09
C LEU A 206 23.43 7.39 14.58
N THR A 207 22.90 8.48 14.03
CA THR A 207 22.66 8.64 12.59
C THR A 207 23.97 8.74 11.77
N THR A 208 25.10 8.94 12.44
CA THR A 208 26.46 8.90 11.86
C THR A 208 26.99 7.47 11.70
N GLY A 209 26.27 6.46 12.17
CA GLY A 209 26.68 5.05 12.16
C GLY A 209 27.28 4.54 13.47
N GLY A 210 27.64 5.44 14.40
CA GLY A 210 28.19 5.08 15.71
C GLY A 210 27.15 4.61 16.73
N GLN A 211 27.61 4.25 17.92
CA GLN A 211 26.80 3.88 19.07
C GLN A 211 27.31 4.60 20.31
N PHE A 212 26.38 5.17 21.08
CA PHE A 212 26.64 5.75 22.38
C PHE A 212 26.01 4.88 23.47
N THR A 213 26.77 4.57 24.51
CA THR A 213 26.36 3.70 25.62
C THR A 213 26.72 4.34 26.95
N VAL A 214 25.75 4.35 27.88
CA VAL A 214 25.95 4.67 29.29
C VAL A 214 25.60 3.43 30.08
N GLN A 215 26.58 2.87 30.77
CA GLN A 215 26.46 1.61 31.49
C GLN A 215 26.88 1.81 32.93
N HIS A 216 26.08 1.29 33.85
CA HIS A 216 26.40 1.11 35.25
C HIS A 216 26.63 -0.38 35.50
N SER A 217 27.69 -0.75 36.20
CA SER A 217 28.03 -2.12 36.54
C SER A 217 28.44 -2.19 38.00
N LEU A 218 27.81 -3.06 38.79
CA LEU A 218 28.20 -3.39 40.16
C LEU A 218 28.70 -4.83 40.20
N THR A 219 29.96 -5.00 40.54
CA THR A 219 30.58 -6.31 40.71
C THR A 219 30.80 -6.58 42.20
N TYR A 220 30.11 -7.57 42.74
CA TYR A 220 30.44 -8.17 44.03
C TYR A 220 31.43 -9.30 43.78
N THR A 221 32.55 -9.32 44.51
CA THR A 221 33.53 -10.41 44.48
C THR A 221 33.81 -10.87 45.91
N ASP A 222 33.78 -12.17 46.13
CA ASP A 222 34.16 -12.84 47.37
C ASP A 222 35.27 -13.87 47.04
N VAL A 223 36.42 -13.76 47.72
CA VAL A 223 37.64 -14.51 47.38
C VAL A 223 38.12 -15.34 48.57
N ASP A 224 37.82 -16.63 48.56
CA ASP A 224 38.37 -17.58 49.52
C ASP A 224 39.62 -18.26 48.94
N THR A 225 40.79 -17.63 49.19
CA THR A 225 42.10 -18.14 48.76
C THR A 225 42.94 -18.60 49.93
N SER A 226 43.38 -19.87 49.88
CA SER A 226 44.19 -20.45 50.95
C SER A 226 45.50 -19.69 51.23
N ASN A 227 45.66 -19.21 52.48
CA ASN A 227 46.84 -18.48 52.99
C ASN A 227 47.15 -17.13 52.33
N LEU A 228 46.18 -16.51 51.66
CA LEU A 228 46.26 -15.15 51.14
C LEU A 228 45.04 -14.38 51.64
N ALA A 229 45.26 -13.23 52.29
CA ALA A 229 44.16 -12.36 52.69
C ALA A 229 44.02 -11.24 51.65
N SER A 230 42.84 -11.14 51.04
CA SER A 230 42.44 -10.03 50.16
C SER A 230 41.65 -9.01 50.97
N PHE A 231 41.86 -7.72 50.73
CA PHE A 231 41.09 -6.65 51.37
C PHE A 231 40.82 -5.53 50.35
N PRO A 232 39.58 -5.02 50.23
CA PRO A 232 38.37 -5.50 50.91
C PRO A 232 37.95 -6.91 50.42
N ASP A 233 37.33 -7.70 51.30
CA ASP A 233 36.77 -9.01 51.00
C ASP A 233 35.57 -9.28 51.95
N PRO A 234 34.33 -9.40 51.44
CA PRO A 234 33.98 -9.26 50.03
C PRO A 234 34.21 -7.83 49.51
N ALA A 235 34.50 -7.72 48.22
CA ALA A 235 34.69 -6.47 47.50
C ALA A 235 33.43 -6.09 46.71
N TYR A 236 33.06 -4.82 46.77
CA TYR A 236 32.02 -4.22 45.94
C TYR A 236 32.65 -3.18 45.02
N GLU A 237 32.55 -3.42 43.71
CA GLU A 237 33.14 -2.60 42.66
C GLU A 237 32.04 -2.01 41.76
N PRO A 238 31.41 -0.89 42.16
CA PRO A 238 30.55 -0.16 41.26
C PRO A 238 31.38 0.58 40.20
N SER A 239 30.83 0.70 39.00
CA SER A 239 31.45 1.46 37.93
C SER A 239 30.41 2.07 37.00
N ILE A 240 30.72 3.26 36.48
CA ILE A 240 29.95 3.94 35.45
C ILE A 240 30.84 4.10 34.23
N THR A 241 30.41 3.53 33.11
CA THR A 241 31.10 3.56 31.83
C THR A 241 30.31 4.40 30.83
N LEU A 242 30.95 5.43 30.29
CA LEU A 242 30.47 6.16 29.11
C LEU A 242 31.30 5.70 27.92
N GLN A 243 30.65 5.21 26.87
CA GLN A 243 31.31 4.65 25.70
C GLN A 243 30.72 5.21 24.40
N LEU A 244 31.59 5.64 23.50
CA LEU A 244 31.28 6.04 22.13
C LEU A 244 32.10 5.17 21.17
N ASP A 245 31.41 4.37 20.38
CA ASP A 245 31.99 3.64 19.26
C ASP A 245 31.56 4.34 17.96
N GLN A 246 32.50 4.84 17.17
CA GLN A 246 32.22 5.57 15.93
C GLN A 246 33.03 4.98 14.77
N PRO A 247 32.36 4.35 13.77
CA PRO A 247 33.04 4.01 12.53
C PRO A 247 33.48 5.29 11.81
N LEU A 248 34.66 5.27 11.19
CA LEU A 248 35.25 6.41 10.48
C LEU A 248 35.29 6.20 8.95
N LEU A 249 35.21 4.95 8.47
CA LEU A 249 35.25 4.60 7.05
C LEU A 249 34.04 3.74 6.64
N ARG A 250 34.15 2.41 6.70
CA ARG A 250 33.01 1.51 6.50
C ARG A 250 31.97 1.72 7.60
N ASN A 251 30.69 1.69 7.25
CA ASN A 251 29.53 2.00 8.11
C ASN A 251 29.44 3.46 8.61
N PHE A 252 30.35 4.34 8.19
CA PHE A 252 30.30 5.76 8.55
C PHE A 252 29.31 6.53 7.68
N GLY A 253 28.65 7.51 8.31
CA GLY A 253 27.81 8.49 7.64
C GLY A 253 26.33 8.07 7.56
N SER A 254 25.49 9.08 7.30
CA SER A 254 24.04 8.90 7.23
C SER A 254 23.60 7.99 6.09
N ASP A 255 24.38 7.89 5.02
CA ASP A 255 24.03 7.07 3.86
C ASP A 255 24.05 5.58 4.16
N ALA A 256 25.04 5.11 4.93
CA ALA A 256 25.10 3.72 5.39
C ALA A 256 24.18 3.49 6.59
N ALA A 257 24.16 4.42 7.56
CA ALA A 257 23.36 4.27 8.77
C ALA A 257 21.86 4.29 8.48
N LEU A 258 21.37 5.28 7.71
CA LEU A 258 19.95 5.46 7.41
C LEU A 258 19.48 4.69 6.16
N ALA A 259 20.33 3.85 5.55
CA ALA A 259 19.98 3.12 4.32
C ALA A 259 18.64 2.37 4.47
N GLN A 260 18.47 1.62 5.56
CA GLN A 260 17.24 0.85 5.80
C GLN A 260 16.01 1.75 6.02
N VAL A 261 16.19 2.91 6.67
CA VAL A 261 15.11 3.89 6.86
C VAL A 261 14.69 4.47 5.50
N ARG A 262 15.65 4.82 4.64
CA ARG A 262 15.37 5.33 3.30
C ARG A 262 14.69 4.29 2.41
N LEU A 263 15.18 3.04 2.42
CA LEU A 263 14.52 1.93 1.71
C LEU A 263 13.10 1.68 2.21
N SER A 264 12.87 1.74 3.52
CA SER A 264 11.52 1.55 4.10
C SER A 264 10.58 2.71 3.74
N ARG A 265 11.10 3.94 3.63
CA ARG A 265 10.35 5.11 3.16
C ARG A 265 10.00 5.02 1.68
N ASN A 266 10.91 4.50 0.86
CA ASN A 266 10.61 4.26 -0.56
C ASN A 266 9.58 3.13 -0.71
N ALA A 267 9.66 2.07 0.10
CA ALA A 267 8.66 1.01 0.13
C ALA A 267 7.26 1.54 0.51
N GLU A 268 7.16 2.39 1.53
CA GLU A 268 5.91 3.09 1.88
C GLU A 268 5.35 3.88 0.69
N ARG A 269 6.19 4.70 0.04
CA ARG A 269 5.79 5.46 -1.14
C ARG A 269 5.38 4.57 -2.32
N ASP A 270 6.04 3.42 -2.52
CA ASP A 270 5.69 2.44 -3.55
C ASP A 270 4.30 1.87 -3.31
N GLU A 271 3.97 1.53 -2.06
CA GLU A 271 2.66 1.01 -1.68
C GLU A 271 1.54 2.06 -1.85
N ILE A 272 1.83 3.34 -1.60
CA ILE A 272 0.89 4.45 -1.91
C ILE A 272 0.58 4.50 -3.41
N GLN A 273 1.61 4.38 -4.27
CA GLN A 273 1.41 4.35 -5.72
C GLN A 273 0.70 3.06 -6.17
N ALA A 274 0.98 1.93 -5.53
CA ALA A 274 0.29 0.66 -5.78
C ALA A 274 -1.21 0.77 -5.47
N LEU A 275 -1.58 1.38 -4.33
CA LEU A 275 -2.97 1.68 -4.00
C LEU A 275 -3.63 2.58 -5.05
N LYS A 276 -2.95 3.64 -5.49
CA LYS A 276 -3.46 4.51 -6.56
C LYS A 276 -3.74 3.73 -7.85
N GLY A 277 -2.83 2.83 -8.24
CA GLY A 277 -3.02 1.93 -9.38
C GLY A 277 -4.22 1.02 -9.21
N GLN A 278 -4.37 0.39 -8.04
CA GLN A 278 -5.51 -0.48 -7.73
C GLN A 278 -6.85 0.25 -7.80
N LEU A 279 -6.89 1.51 -7.33
CA LEU A 279 -8.08 2.36 -7.43
C LEU A 279 -8.43 2.69 -8.88
N ILE A 280 -7.44 3.05 -9.71
CA ILE A 280 -7.66 3.32 -11.15
C ILE A 280 -8.22 2.08 -11.84
N THR A 281 -7.64 0.89 -11.60
CA THR A 281 -8.11 -0.38 -12.15
C THR A 281 -9.54 -0.69 -11.71
N ASN A 282 -9.85 -0.54 -10.41
CA ASN A 282 -11.21 -0.80 -9.90
C ASN A 282 -12.25 0.14 -10.51
N VAL A 283 -11.92 1.43 -10.70
CA VAL A 283 -12.80 2.38 -11.37
C VAL A 283 -13.02 1.98 -12.84
N ALA A 284 -11.96 1.65 -13.57
CA ALA A 284 -12.06 1.21 -14.97
C ALA A 284 -12.88 -0.08 -15.12
N GLU A 285 -12.66 -1.07 -14.26
CA GLU A 285 -13.45 -2.32 -14.24
C GLU A 285 -14.93 -2.08 -13.91
N THR A 286 -15.21 -1.12 -13.01
CA THR A 286 -16.59 -0.77 -12.64
C THR A 286 -17.30 -0.04 -13.78
N GLU A 287 -16.62 0.88 -14.47
CA GLU A 287 -17.15 1.55 -15.67
C GLU A 287 -17.43 0.53 -16.79
N ASP A 288 -16.49 -0.39 -17.07
CA ASP A 288 -16.65 -1.44 -18.09
C ASP A 288 -17.83 -2.39 -17.78
N ALA A 289 -17.97 -2.82 -16.52
CA ALA A 289 -19.10 -3.63 -16.08
C ALA A 289 -20.43 -2.88 -16.17
N TYR A 290 -20.45 -1.57 -15.92
CA TYR A 290 -21.64 -0.75 -16.05
C TYR A 290 -22.08 -0.61 -17.50
N TRP A 291 -21.17 -0.31 -18.43
CA TRP A 291 -21.51 -0.24 -19.86
C TRP A 291 -21.91 -1.59 -20.44
N THR A 292 -21.33 -2.69 -19.93
CA THR A 292 -21.80 -4.05 -20.23
C THR A 292 -23.24 -4.28 -19.77
N LEU A 293 -23.62 -3.76 -18.60
CA LEU A 293 -25.00 -3.80 -18.11
C LEU A 293 -25.94 -2.97 -18.99
N VAL A 294 -25.53 -1.77 -19.42
CA VAL A 294 -26.28 -0.92 -20.37
C VAL A 294 -26.54 -1.66 -21.67
N ARG A 295 -25.53 -2.31 -22.26
CA ARG A 295 -25.70 -3.11 -23.47
C ARG A 295 -26.68 -4.27 -23.26
N ALA A 296 -26.49 -5.07 -22.22
CA ALA A 296 -27.34 -6.23 -21.93
C ALA A 296 -28.81 -5.85 -21.69
N TYR A 297 -29.05 -4.69 -21.08
CA TYR A 297 -30.40 -4.15 -20.88
C TYR A 297 -31.08 -3.79 -22.21
N ASN A 298 -30.38 -3.06 -23.08
CA ASN A 298 -30.90 -2.68 -24.40
C ASN A 298 -31.10 -3.89 -25.31
N ASP A 299 -30.17 -4.86 -25.30
CA ASP A 299 -30.29 -6.11 -26.05
C ASP A 299 -31.56 -6.90 -25.69
N LEU A 300 -31.88 -7.00 -24.40
CA LEU A 300 -33.10 -7.66 -23.93
C LEU A 300 -34.34 -6.97 -24.50
N LEU A 301 -34.38 -5.63 -24.43
CA LEU A 301 -35.49 -4.85 -24.92
C LEU A 301 -35.69 -4.97 -26.44
N ILE A 302 -34.61 -5.00 -27.22
CA ILE A 302 -34.64 -5.21 -28.68
C ILE A 302 -35.20 -6.60 -29.00
N LEU A 303 -34.69 -7.64 -28.33
CA LEU A 303 -35.08 -9.03 -28.60
C LEU A 303 -36.51 -9.35 -28.16
N GLU A 304 -37.00 -8.76 -27.08
CA GLU A 304 -38.40 -8.91 -26.65
C GLU A 304 -39.37 -8.31 -27.67
N ARG A 305 -39.07 -7.12 -28.20
CA ARG A 305 -39.86 -6.49 -29.28
C ARG A 305 -39.83 -7.34 -30.54
N LEU A 306 -38.66 -7.89 -30.89
CA LEU A 306 -38.52 -8.79 -32.02
C LEU A 306 -39.35 -10.07 -31.86
N LEU A 307 -39.39 -10.64 -30.66
CA LEU A 307 -40.24 -11.79 -30.33
C LEU A 307 -41.72 -11.43 -30.50
N GLN A 308 -42.18 -10.32 -29.91
CA GLN A 308 -43.58 -9.89 -30.01
C GLN A 308 -44.01 -9.71 -31.47
N ARG A 309 -43.21 -9.01 -32.27
CA ARG A 309 -43.46 -8.84 -33.71
C ARG A 309 -43.49 -10.19 -34.47
N GLY A 310 -42.68 -11.15 -34.05
CA GLY A 310 -42.67 -12.51 -34.62
C GLY A 310 -43.94 -13.30 -34.29
N GLN A 311 -44.41 -13.21 -33.05
CA GLN A 311 -45.67 -13.81 -32.61
C GLN A 311 -46.86 -13.22 -33.37
N ASP A 312 -46.86 -11.92 -33.65
CA ASP A 312 -47.88 -11.25 -34.45
C ASP A 312 -47.94 -11.83 -35.88
N VAL A 313 -46.78 -12.00 -36.52
CA VAL A 313 -46.71 -12.61 -37.85
C VAL A 313 -47.16 -14.06 -37.84
N LEU A 314 -46.76 -14.86 -36.84
CA LEU A 314 -47.22 -16.24 -36.69
C LEU A 314 -48.75 -16.31 -36.54
N ARG A 315 -49.35 -15.42 -35.74
CA ARG A 315 -50.82 -15.34 -35.59
C ARG A 315 -51.50 -15.03 -36.92
N GLN A 316 -50.91 -14.12 -37.72
CA GLN A 316 -51.41 -13.82 -39.05
C GLN A 316 -51.32 -15.02 -40.01
N LEU A 317 -50.20 -15.78 -40.00
CA LEU A 317 -50.03 -16.98 -40.82
C LEU A 317 -51.01 -18.11 -40.42
N VAL A 318 -51.20 -18.36 -39.12
CA VAL A 318 -52.15 -19.35 -38.62
C VAL A 318 -53.58 -18.99 -39.01
N ALA A 319 -53.97 -17.71 -38.92
CA ALA A 319 -55.27 -17.26 -39.39
C ALA A 319 -55.49 -17.50 -40.90
N ARG A 320 -54.39 -17.64 -41.66
CA ARG A 320 -54.39 -17.84 -43.11
C ARG A 320 -54.29 -19.30 -43.56
N GLU A 321 -54.14 -20.24 -42.63
CA GLU A 321 -54.06 -21.69 -42.93
C GLU A 321 -55.25 -22.19 -43.76
N ARG A 322 -56.45 -21.61 -43.55
CA ARG A 322 -57.68 -21.99 -44.26
C ARG A 322 -57.80 -21.37 -45.66
N TYR A 323 -56.90 -20.46 -46.04
CA TYR A 323 -56.97 -19.72 -47.29
C TYR A 323 -55.79 -20.03 -48.21
N ASP A 324 -54.57 -19.70 -47.77
CA ASP A 324 -53.39 -19.72 -48.63
C ASP A 324 -52.08 -20.11 -47.93
N ALA A 325 -52.00 -20.08 -46.58
CA ALA A 325 -50.80 -20.45 -45.86
C ALA A 325 -50.61 -21.97 -45.77
N ARG A 326 -49.41 -22.46 -46.10
CA ARG A 326 -49.06 -23.89 -46.05
C ARG A 326 -48.53 -24.28 -44.67
N GLY A 327 -48.69 -25.56 -44.30
CA GLY A 327 -48.16 -26.09 -43.03
C GLY A 327 -46.65 -25.88 -42.87
N ALA A 328 -45.88 -25.89 -43.96
CA ALA A 328 -44.45 -25.59 -43.94
C ALA A 328 -44.16 -24.13 -43.53
N GLU A 329 -44.91 -23.16 -44.06
CA GLU A 329 -44.73 -21.73 -43.75
C GLU A 329 -45.08 -21.43 -42.29
N ILE A 330 -46.13 -22.07 -41.78
CA ILE A 330 -46.51 -21.97 -40.36
C ILE A 330 -45.43 -22.60 -39.47
N ALA A 331 -44.90 -23.77 -39.86
CA ALA A 331 -43.82 -24.43 -39.12
C ALA A 331 -42.53 -23.59 -39.12
N ASP A 332 -42.16 -22.98 -40.25
CA ASP A 332 -40.98 -22.11 -40.35
C ASP A 332 -41.14 -20.84 -39.50
N ALA A 333 -42.33 -20.20 -39.53
CA ALA A 333 -42.62 -19.05 -38.67
C ALA A 333 -42.62 -19.43 -37.19
N ALA A 334 -43.17 -20.59 -36.83
CA ALA A 334 -43.12 -21.12 -35.46
C ALA A 334 -41.68 -21.36 -35.01
N ALA A 335 -40.84 -21.99 -35.85
CA ALA A 335 -39.43 -22.20 -35.55
C ALA A 335 -38.66 -20.87 -35.33
N ASN A 336 -38.98 -19.84 -36.10
CA ASN A 336 -38.43 -18.50 -35.90
C ASN A 336 -38.88 -17.87 -34.57
N VAL A 337 -40.15 -18.01 -34.18
CA VAL A 337 -40.67 -17.52 -32.89
C VAL A 337 -39.99 -18.23 -31.73
N GLU A 338 -39.85 -19.55 -31.79
CA GLU A 338 -39.14 -20.33 -30.76
C GLU A 338 -37.65 -19.94 -30.67
N THR A 339 -37.01 -19.66 -31.81
CA THR A 339 -35.62 -19.16 -31.83
C THR A 339 -35.52 -17.78 -31.17
N ARG A 340 -36.47 -16.87 -31.44
CA ARG A 340 -36.53 -15.55 -30.80
C ARG A 340 -36.79 -15.66 -29.30
N GLN A 341 -37.65 -16.58 -28.88
CA GLN A 341 -37.91 -16.87 -27.47
C GLN A 341 -36.63 -17.36 -26.77
N ALA A 342 -35.88 -18.27 -27.41
CA ALA A 342 -34.59 -18.72 -26.90
C ALA A 342 -33.57 -17.58 -26.78
N ASN A 343 -33.55 -16.64 -27.73
CA ASN A 343 -32.69 -15.46 -27.67
C ASN A 343 -33.06 -14.53 -26.50
N VAL A 344 -34.35 -14.29 -26.25
CA VAL A 344 -34.82 -13.52 -25.09
C VAL A 344 -34.36 -14.18 -23.78
N LEU A 345 -34.50 -15.49 -23.64
CA LEU A 345 -34.03 -16.22 -22.45
C LEU A 345 -32.51 -16.06 -22.24
N ARG A 346 -31.71 -16.09 -23.32
CA ARG A 346 -30.26 -15.83 -23.23
C ARG A 346 -29.96 -14.38 -22.84
N ALA A 347 -30.71 -13.41 -23.36
CA ALA A 347 -30.56 -11.99 -23.01
C ALA A 347 -30.94 -11.72 -21.55
N GLN A 348 -32.02 -12.32 -21.04
CA GLN A 348 -32.39 -12.26 -19.62
C GLN A 348 -31.26 -12.81 -18.73
N ARG A 349 -30.65 -13.94 -19.12
CA ARG A 349 -29.47 -14.47 -18.43
C ARG A 349 -28.30 -13.49 -18.48
N ALA A 350 -27.99 -12.93 -19.65
CA ALA A 350 -26.87 -12.00 -19.81
C ALA A 350 -27.04 -10.74 -18.94
N LEU A 351 -28.24 -10.17 -18.89
CA LEU A 351 -28.58 -9.03 -18.02
C LEU A 351 -28.36 -9.36 -16.54
N ARG A 352 -28.81 -10.54 -16.08
CA ARG A 352 -28.59 -11.00 -14.70
C ARG A 352 -27.11 -11.17 -14.37
N LEU A 353 -26.34 -11.77 -15.27
CA LEU A 353 -24.90 -11.95 -15.08
C LEU A 353 -24.16 -10.61 -15.03
N ALA A 354 -24.52 -9.66 -15.91
CA ALA A 354 -23.97 -8.31 -15.88
C ALA A 354 -24.32 -7.58 -14.57
N SER A 355 -25.57 -7.70 -14.11
CA SER A 355 -26.00 -7.14 -12.83
C SER A 355 -25.23 -7.73 -11.65
N ASN A 356 -25.04 -9.06 -11.61
CA ASN A 356 -24.29 -9.73 -10.55
C ASN A 356 -22.81 -9.35 -10.56
N ARG A 357 -22.20 -9.19 -11.74
CA ARG A 357 -20.81 -8.70 -11.86
C ARG A 357 -20.68 -7.28 -11.32
N LEU A 358 -21.64 -6.40 -11.62
CA LEU A 358 -21.64 -5.03 -11.09
C LEU A 358 -21.81 -5.01 -9.56
N LYS A 359 -22.73 -5.82 -9.00
CA LYS A 359 -22.87 -5.97 -7.53
C LYS A 359 -21.57 -6.41 -6.87
N GLN A 360 -20.86 -7.36 -7.47
CA GLN A 360 -19.57 -7.84 -6.94
C GLN A 360 -18.53 -6.72 -6.89
N LEU A 361 -18.45 -5.89 -7.94
CA LEU A 361 -17.50 -4.77 -7.99
C LEU A 361 -17.88 -3.63 -7.03
N MET A 362 -19.17 -3.30 -6.97
CA MET A 362 -19.68 -2.27 -6.07
C MET A 362 -19.62 -2.68 -4.59
N ASN A 363 -19.79 -3.98 -4.31
CA ASN A 363 -19.88 -4.57 -2.98
C ASN A 363 -20.73 -3.75 -1.98
N ASP A 364 -21.85 -3.18 -2.45
CA ASP A 364 -22.74 -2.35 -1.63
C ASP A 364 -23.42 -3.23 -0.56
N PRO A 365 -23.34 -2.91 0.74
CA PRO A 365 -24.00 -3.67 1.81
C PRO A 365 -25.52 -3.82 1.62
N GLN A 366 -26.17 -2.89 0.93
CA GLN A 366 -27.61 -2.95 0.63
C GLN A 366 -27.92 -3.82 -0.60
N LEU A 367 -26.93 -4.07 -1.46
CA LEU A 367 -27.05 -4.84 -2.71
C LEU A 367 -26.04 -5.99 -2.71
N THR A 368 -26.13 -6.86 -1.71
CA THR A 368 -25.22 -8.01 -1.57
C THR A 368 -25.29 -8.91 -2.81
N VAL A 369 -24.17 -9.57 -3.14
CA VAL A 369 -24.10 -10.49 -4.29
C VAL A 369 -25.11 -11.65 -4.13
N GLY A 370 -25.41 -12.06 -2.90
CA GLY A 370 -26.43 -13.07 -2.62
C GLY A 370 -27.88 -12.58 -2.73
N SER A 371 -28.10 -11.27 -2.90
CA SER A 371 -29.44 -10.73 -3.11
C SER A 371 -29.91 -10.96 -4.55
N GLU A 372 -31.15 -11.43 -4.71
CA GLU A 372 -31.75 -11.58 -6.04
C GLU A 372 -32.10 -10.26 -6.72
N VAL A 373 -32.01 -9.11 -6.03
CA VAL A 373 -32.42 -7.80 -6.59
C VAL A 373 -31.69 -7.50 -7.90
N LEU A 374 -32.40 -7.25 -8.98
CA LEU A 374 -31.79 -6.97 -10.28
C LEU A 374 -31.44 -5.48 -10.39
N VAL A 375 -30.18 -5.19 -10.71
CA VAL A 375 -29.68 -3.84 -10.91
C VAL A 375 -29.88 -3.42 -12.36
N LEU A 376 -30.46 -2.24 -12.58
CA LEU A 376 -30.74 -1.67 -13.89
C LEU A 376 -29.98 -0.36 -14.09
N PRO A 377 -29.47 -0.08 -15.30
CA PRO A 377 -28.79 1.18 -15.59
C PRO A 377 -29.78 2.32 -15.82
N VAL A 378 -29.39 3.56 -15.53
CA VAL A 378 -30.21 4.77 -15.81
C VAL A 378 -29.56 5.75 -16.78
N ASP A 379 -28.26 5.64 -17.02
CA ASP A 379 -27.54 6.60 -17.85
C ASP A 379 -27.66 6.26 -19.34
N VAL A 380 -27.57 7.30 -20.16
CA VAL A 380 -27.54 7.21 -21.62
C VAL A 380 -26.11 7.36 -22.10
N ALA A 381 -25.70 6.53 -23.05
CA ALA A 381 -24.39 6.59 -23.68
C ALA A 381 -24.17 7.96 -24.36
N ILE A 382 -22.97 8.52 -24.17
CA ILE A 382 -22.57 9.79 -24.79
C ILE A 382 -22.11 9.51 -26.22
N ASP A 383 -22.51 10.36 -27.17
CA ASP A 383 -22.15 10.28 -28.60
C ASP A 383 -21.41 11.53 -29.12
N GLN A 384 -21.00 12.43 -28.23
CA GLN A 384 -20.33 13.69 -28.56
C GLN A 384 -18.84 13.47 -28.86
N PRO A 385 -18.25 14.23 -29.81
CA PRO A 385 -16.82 14.17 -30.08
C PRO A 385 -16.01 14.65 -28.88
N ILE A 386 -14.86 14.03 -28.67
CA ILE A 386 -13.83 14.56 -27.78
C ILE A 386 -12.71 15.21 -28.59
N GLU A 387 -12.06 16.19 -27.98
CA GLU A 387 -10.86 16.85 -28.48
C GLU A 387 -9.65 16.32 -27.69
N PHE A 388 -8.59 15.92 -28.36
CA PHE A 388 -7.36 15.47 -27.71
C PHE A 388 -6.12 15.81 -28.54
N SER A 389 -4.98 15.93 -27.84
CA SER A 389 -3.65 15.97 -28.46
C SER A 389 -2.86 14.77 -27.99
N LEU A 390 -2.19 14.07 -28.91
CA LEU A 390 -1.38 12.90 -28.58
C LEU A 390 -0.28 13.25 -27.58
N ALA A 391 0.39 14.39 -27.77
CA ALA A 391 1.44 14.88 -26.88
C ALA A 391 0.90 15.11 -25.46
N ASP A 392 -0.22 15.80 -25.33
CA ASP A 392 -0.83 16.11 -24.04
C ASP A 392 -1.27 14.83 -23.31
N CYS A 393 -1.88 13.88 -24.02
CA CYS A 393 -2.25 12.58 -23.44
C CYS A 393 -1.03 11.81 -22.94
N MET A 394 0.05 11.74 -23.73
CA MET A 394 1.29 11.06 -23.35
C MET A 394 1.97 11.75 -22.17
N MET A 395 2.09 13.08 -22.17
CA MET A 395 2.66 13.84 -21.06
C MET A 395 1.83 13.70 -19.78
N THR A 396 0.50 13.73 -19.90
CA THR A 396 -0.41 13.52 -18.77
C THR A 396 -0.23 12.13 -18.18
N ALA A 397 -0.11 11.10 -19.04
CA ALA A 397 0.15 9.73 -18.60
C ALA A 397 1.48 9.63 -17.85
N LEU A 398 2.57 10.15 -18.41
CA LEU A 398 3.89 10.10 -17.78
C LEU A 398 3.96 10.82 -16.42
N ARG A 399 3.14 11.85 -16.22
CA ARG A 399 3.08 12.58 -14.94
C ARG A 399 2.21 11.89 -13.89
N ASN A 400 1.08 11.32 -14.31
CA ASN A 400 0.05 10.86 -13.37
C ASN A 400 0.05 9.35 -13.12
N ARG A 401 0.65 8.55 -14.02
CA ARG A 401 0.69 7.09 -13.91
C ARG A 401 1.50 6.63 -12.69
N PRO A 402 0.93 5.81 -11.80
CA PRO A 402 1.63 5.30 -10.63
C PRO A 402 2.85 4.44 -11.00
N GLU A 403 2.79 3.70 -12.10
CA GLU A 403 3.86 2.79 -12.56
C GLU A 403 5.16 3.53 -12.87
N VAL A 404 5.08 4.78 -13.35
CA VAL A 404 6.24 5.65 -13.56
C VAL A 404 6.90 5.99 -12.22
N GLN A 405 6.09 6.41 -11.25
CA GLN A 405 6.58 6.76 -9.91
C GLN A 405 7.19 5.54 -9.20
N ARG A 406 6.56 4.37 -9.29
CA ARG A 406 7.10 3.11 -8.76
C ARG A 406 8.44 2.74 -9.40
N ALA A 407 8.56 2.89 -10.72
CA ALA A 407 9.82 2.63 -11.42
C ALA A 407 10.93 3.61 -11.00
N LEU A 408 10.60 4.88 -10.73
CA LEU A 408 11.54 5.86 -10.17
C LEU A 408 11.99 5.50 -8.74
N LEU A 409 11.05 5.09 -7.87
CA LEU A 409 11.37 4.61 -6.52
C LEU A 409 12.27 3.36 -6.55
N SER A 410 12.02 2.44 -7.49
CA SER A 410 12.88 1.27 -7.69
C SER A 410 14.30 1.64 -8.12
N ILE A 411 14.46 2.64 -9.00
CA ILE A 411 15.78 3.19 -9.35
C ILE A 411 16.46 3.76 -8.10
N ASP A 412 15.74 4.54 -7.28
CA ASP A 412 16.30 5.10 -6.05
C ASP A 412 16.73 4.01 -5.05
N ASP A 413 15.93 2.96 -4.88
CA ASP A 413 16.28 1.80 -4.05
C ASP A 413 17.57 1.12 -4.50
N THR A 414 17.73 0.89 -5.81
CA THR A 414 18.99 0.34 -6.34
C THR A 414 20.16 1.30 -6.15
N SER A 415 19.91 2.61 -6.18
CA SER A 415 20.92 3.65 -5.91
C SER A 415 21.41 3.57 -4.45
N ILE A 416 20.49 3.45 -3.49
CA ILE A 416 20.78 3.33 -2.06
C ILE A 416 21.57 2.04 -1.79
N ARG A 417 21.13 0.91 -2.36
CA ARG A 417 21.82 -0.39 -2.20
C ARG A 417 23.21 -0.38 -2.81
N ARG A 418 23.40 0.27 -3.96
CA ARG A 418 24.72 0.44 -4.58
C ARG A 418 25.65 1.28 -3.71
N ARG A 419 25.18 2.39 -3.11
CA ARG A 419 25.97 3.20 -2.17
C ARG A 419 26.36 2.40 -0.94
N LEU A 420 25.45 1.58 -0.40
CA LEU A 420 25.75 0.69 0.73
C LEU A 420 26.81 -0.36 0.37
N ALA A 421 26.69 -0.99 -0.80
CA ALA A 421 27.68 -1.95 -1.28
C ALA A 421 29.04 -1.30 -1.54
N ASP A 422 29.06 -0.04 -2.03
CA ASP A 422 30.31 0.71 -2.21
C ASP A 422 30.97 1.03 -0.86
N ASN A 423 30.18 1.47 0.12
CA ASN A 423 30.66 1.68 1.48
C ASN A 423 31.23 0.39 2.11
N ALA A 424 30.63 -0.77 1.82
CA ALA A 424 31.11 -2.06 2.31
C ALA A 424 32.49 -2.48 1.75
N ARG A 425 32.95 -1.85 0.66
CA ARG A 425 34.29 -2.08 0.08
C ARG A 425 35.40 -1.41 0.87
N LEU A 426 35.08 -0.40 1.68
CA LEU A 426 36.06 0.32 2.49
C LEU A 426 36.58 -0.55 3.64
N PRO A 427 37.83 -0.34 4.10
CA PRO A 427 38.29 -0.89 5.37
C PRO A 427 37.40 -0.43 6.55
N LEU A 428 37.36 -1.27 7.58
CA LEU A 428 36.74 -0.91 8.85
C LEU A 428 37.78 -0.19 9.70
N LEU A 429 37.52 1.08 9.98
CA LEU A 429 38.33 1.92 10.87
C LEU A 429 37.39 2.46 11.93
N ASP A 430 37.50 1.97 13.16
CA ASP A 430 36.61 2.33 14.25
C ASP A 430 37.37 3.12 15.33
N LEU A 431 36.75 4.22 15.77
CA LEU A 431 37.16 4.98 16.95
C LEU A 431 36.37 4.48 18.15
N ARG A 432 37.07 4.09 19.20
CA ARG A 432 36.49 3.82 20.53
C ARG A 432 36.99 4.87 21.51
N ALA A 433 36.07 5.63 22.07
CA ALA A 433 36.32 6.50 23.21
C ALA A 433 35.49 6.01 24.39
N GLN A 434 36.14 5.71 25.52
CA GLN A 434 35.49 5.22 26.71
C GLN A 434 36.08 5.92 27.94
N THR A 435 35.22 6.28 28.87
CA THR A 435 35.62 6.70 30.21
C THR A 435 34.89 5.83 31.23
N ARG A 436 35.63 5.32 32.21
CA ARG A 436 35.10 4.46 33.27
C ARG A 436 35.47 5.07 34.61
N PHE A 437 34.44 5.40 35.37
CA PHE A 437 34.55 5.74 36.79
C PHE A 437 34.40 4.44 37.55
N SER A 438 35.36 4.10 38.39
CA SER A 438 35.34 2.87 39.19
C SER A 438 35.43 3.23 40.67
N GLY A 439 34.75 2.47 41.51
CA GLY A 439 34.87 2.54 42.97
C GLY A 439 35.19 1.16 43.50
N LEU A 440 35.70 1.10 44.74
CA LEU A 440 35.98 -0.15 45.44
C LEU A 440 35.68 0.04 46.92
N GLY A 441 34.82 -0.82 47.47
CA GLY A 441 34.46 -0.80 48.88
C GLY A 441 34.34 -2.20 49.47
N ASP A 442 34.33 -2.25 50.79
CA ASP A 442 33.97 -3.43 51.61
C ASP A 442 32.45 -3.63 51.72
N ASP A 443 31.67 -2.60 51.39
CA ASP A 443 30.23 -2.70 51.21
C ASP A 443 29.77 -1.87 49.98
N THR A 444 28.47 -1.96 49.68
CA THR A 444 27.91 -1.26 48.52
C THR A 444 27.98 0.26 48.66
N GLU A 445 27.74 0.81 49.85
CA GLU A 445 27.73 2.26 50.09
C GLU A 445 29.14 2.83 49.98
N SER A 446 30.12 2.20 50.63
CA SER A 446 31.53 2.60 50.56
C SER A 446 32.09 2.51 49.13
N GLY A 447 31.68 1.50 48.35
CA GLY A 447 32.04 1.40 46.95
C GLY A 447 31.49 2.55 46.10
N TYR A 448 30.26 3.00 46.34
CA TYR A 448 29.66 4.13 45.61
C TYR A 448 30.20 5.48 46.04
N ASP A 449 30.57 5.65 47.31
CA ASP A 449 31.20 6.86 47.81
C ASP A 449 32.55 7.12 47.12
N GLU A 450 33.27 6.06 46.74
CA GLU A 450 34.54 6.12 46.01
C GLU A 450 34.37 6.42 44.49
N LEU A 451 33.15 6.62 43.98
CA LEU A 451 32.91 7.13 42.62
C LEU A 451 33.05 8.67 42.53
N ASP A 452 33.90 9.26 43.38
CA ASP A 452 34.12 10.71 43.48
C ASP A 452 35.03 11.27 42.36
N GLY A 453 35.65 10.40 41.57
CA GLY A 453 36.47 10.73 40.42
C GLY A 453 37.97 10.53 40.63
N ASP A 454 38.39 9.91 41.74
CA ASP A 454 39.80 9.59 41.98
C ASP A 454 40.28 8.38 41.15
N PHE A 455 39.39 7.43 40.82
CA PHE A 455 39.67 6.29 39.95
C PHE A 455 38.90 6.38 38.62
N VAL A 456 39.51 7.07 37.65
CA VAL A 456 38.94 7.24 36.30
C VAL A 456 39.88 6.69 35.24
N ASP A 457 39.40 5.71 34.50
CA ASP A 457 40.08 5.19 33.32
C ASP A 457 39.58 5.91 32.07
N PHE A 458 40.52 6.27 31.19
CA PHE A 458 40.23 6.77 29.85
C PHE A 458 40.84 5.84 28.82
N LEU A 459 40.01 5.41 27.87
CA LEU A 459 40.44 4.61 26.72
C LEU A 459 40.12 5.38 25.44
N LEU A 460 41.16 5.62 24.64
CA LEU A 460 41.04 6.10 23.27
C LEU A 460 41.74 5.08 22.36
N GLY A 461 40.97 4.40 21.53
CA GLY A 461 41.45 3.34 20.65
C GLY A 461 41.03 3.55 19.21
N LEU A 462 41.93 3.24 18.28
CA LEU A 462 41.64 3.11 16.85
C LEU A 462 41.85 1.66 16.44
N SER A 463 40.85 1.04 15.82
CA SER A 463 40.90 -0.32 15.31
C SER A 463 40.78 -0.30 13.79
N LEU A 464 41.77 -0.84 13.07
CA LEU A 464 41.77 -0.94 11.61
C LEU A 464 41.72 -2.42 11.18
N GLU A 465 40.70 -2.77 10.42
CA GLU A 465 40.57 -4.08 9.77
C GLU A 465 40.42 -3.91 8.26
N GLN A 466 41.41 -4.42 7.51
CA GLN A 466 41.41 -4.40 6.05
C GLN A 466 41.34 -5.83 5.51
N PRO A 467 40.23 -6.24 4.87
CA PRO A 467 40.18 -7.52 4.18
C PRO A 467 41.14 -7.49 2.97
N ILE A 468 42.06 -8.45 2.90
CA ILE A 468 42.99 -8.58 1.76
C ILE A 468 42.25 -9.23 0.60
N GLY A 469 42.26 -8.58 -0.56
CA GLY A 469 41.59 -9.02 -1.78
C GLY A 469 40.11 -8.68 -1.89
N ASN A 470 39.38 -8.50 -0.77
CA ASN A 470 37.99 -8.01 -0.65
C ASN A 470 36.97 -8.47 -1.74
N ARG A 471 37.18 -9.65 -2.34
CA ARG A 471 36.44 -10.09 -3.55
C ARG A 471 34.94 -10.21 -3.34
N ALA A 472 34.50 -10.53 -2.12
CA ALA A 472 33.09 -10.61 -1.78
C ALA A 472 32.40 -9.24 -1.89
N ALA A 473 32.98 -8.18 -1.32
CA ALA A 473 32.41 -6.83 -1.40
C ALA A 473 32.50 -6.25 -2.82
N GLU A 474 33.58 -6.53 -3.56
CA GLU A 474 33.69 -6.15 -4.97
C GLU A 474 32.64 -6.84 -5.85
N SER A 475 32.40 -8.13 -5.62
CA SER A 475 31.35 -8.89 -6.31
C SER A 475 29.97 -8.34 -5.99
N GLU A 476 29.69 -8.07 -4.71
CA GLU A 476 28.40 -7.49 -4.28
C GLU A 476 28.17 -6.11 -4.92
N PHE A 477 29.17 -5.23 -4.95
CA PHE A 477 29.07 -3.94 -5.63
C PHE A 477 28.79 -4.11 -7.13
N SER A 478 29.45 -5.06 -7.79
CA SER A 478 29.22 -5.38 -9.20
C SER A 478 27.78 -5.86 -9.44
N VAL A 479 27.23 -6.70 -8.55
CA VAL A 479 25.82 -7.11 -8.57
C VAL A 479 24.89 -5.90 -8.44
N ARG A 480 25.12 -5.03 -7.45
CA ARG A 480 24.30 -3.81 -7.27
C ARG A 480 24.38 -2.85 -8.44
N GLN A 481 25.52 -2.77 -9.11
CA GLN A 481 25.67 -1.98 -10.33
C GLN A 481 24.83 -2.54 -11.49
N LEU A 482 24.82 -3.87 -11.66
CA LEU A 482 23.99 -4.54 -12.67
C LEU A 482 22.49 -4.43 -12.35
N GLU A 483 22.09 -4.56 -11.08
CA GLU A 483 20.71 -4.33 -10.64
C GLU A 483 20.25 -2.89 -10.97
N ALA A 484 21.11 -1.89 -10.74
CA ALA A 484 20.82 -0.50 -11.11
C ALA A 484 20.74 -0.28 -12.64
N MET A 485 21.50 -1.05 -13.44
CA MET A 485 21.31 -1.08 -14.90
C MET A 485 19.96 -1.71 -15.27
N GLN A 486 19.58 -2.80 -14.61
CA GLN A 486 18.33 -3.53 -14.86
C GLN A 486 17.12 -2.65 -14.52
N ALA A 487 17.13 -1.94 -13.39
CA ALA A 487 16.07 -1.01 -12.99
C ALA A 487 15.89 0.14 -14.01
N ARG A 488 16.98 0.66 -14.59
CA ARG A 488 16.90 1.67 -15.66
C ARG A 488 16.29 1.13 -16.95
N ILE A 489 16.62 -0.11 -17.33
CA ILE A 489 16.01 -0.76 -18.50
C ILE A 489 14.53 -1.01 -18.23
N ALA A 490 14.16 -1.48 -17.03
CA ALA A 490 12.78 -1.66 -16.62
C ALA A 490 11.99 -0.35 -16.70
N PHE A 491 12.56 0.76 -16.22
CA PHE A 491 11.95 2.09 -16.35
C PHE A 491 11.68 2.46 -17.82
N ARG A 492 12.66 2.28 -18.72
CA ARG A 492 12.46 2.54 -20.16
C ARG A 492 11.34 1.67 -20.74
N ASN A 493 11.28 0.39 -20.37
CA ASN A 493 10.22 -0.52 -20.79
C ASN A 493 8.84 -0.07 -20.26
N THR A 494 8.77 0.40 -19.01
CA THR A 494 7.54 0.97 -18.43
C THR A 494 7.07 2.20 -19.21
N ILE A 495 7.98 3.12 -19.54
CA ILE A 495 7.65 4.32 -20.35
C ILE A 495 7.10 3.90 -21.72
N GLN A 496 7.77 2.99 -22.42
CA GLN A 496 7.31 2.50 -23.72
C GLN A 496 5.95 1.80 -23.64
N GLY A 497 5.73 0.99 -22.60
CA GLY A 497 4.44 0.34 -22.35
C GLY A 497 3.30 1.34 -22.15
N ILE A 498 3.52 2.39 -21.35
CA ILE A 498 2.53 3.46 -21.11
C ILE A 498 2.24 4.24 -22.40
N VAL A 499 3.28 4.60 -23.16
CA VAL A 499 3.11 5.30 -24.43
C VAL A 499 2.30 4.47 -25.43
N LEU A 500 2.61 3.17 -25.55
CA LEU A 500 1.86 2.25 -26.40
C LEU A 500 0.40 2.12 -25.95
N GLU A 501 0.15 2.00 -24.65
CA GLU A 501 -1.20 1.89 -24.10
C GLU A 501 -2.05 3.14 -24.38
N VAL A 502 -1.49 4.34 -24.19
CA VAL A 502 -2.17 5.60 -24.52
C VAL A 502 -2.45 5.70 -26.02
N LYS A 503 -1.48 5.35 -26.88
CA LYS A 503 -1.67 5.36 -28.33
C LYS A 503 -2.79 4.41 -28.76
N ASN A 504 -2.78 3.17 -28.25
CA ASN A 504 -3.83 2.20 -28.56
C ASN A 504 -5.19 2.67 -28.06
N ALA A 505 -5.28 3.22 -26.85
CA ALA A 505 -6.52 3.77 -26.31
C ALA A 505 -7.07 4.92 -27.17
N LEU A 506 -6.20 5.81 -27.68
CA LEU A 506 -6.62 6.87 -28.60
C LEU A 506 -7.11 6.33 -29.94
N VAL A 507 -6.44 5.31 -30.49
CA VAL A 507 -6.88 4.62 -31.72
C VAL A 507 -8.24 3.96 -31.51
N ASP A 508 -8.48 3.33 -30.36
CA ASP A 508 -9.77 2.71 -30.01
C ASP A 508 -10.87 3.77 -29.90
N VAL A 509 -10.60 4.90 -29.25
CA VAL A 509 -11.55 6.02 -29.15
C VAL A 509 -11.89 6.59 -30.53
N GLN A 510 -10.90 6.82 -31.38
CA GLN A 510 -11.11 7.31 -32.74
C GLN A 510 -11.93 6.32 -33.58
N THR A 511 -11.57 5.03 -33.52
CA THR A 511 -12.23 3.97 -34.29
C THR A 511 -13.67 3.78 -33.84
N ASN A 512 -13.92 3.68 -32.53
CA ASN A 512 -15.26 3.50 -31.99
C ASN A 512 -16.16 4.71 -32.28
N TYR A 513 -15.60 5.93 -32.27
CA TYR A 513 -16.35 7.13 -32.66
C TYR A 513 -16.79 7.09 -34.13
N GLN A 514 -15.92 6.64 -35.04
CA GLN A 514 -16.28 6.47 -36.44
C GLN A 514 -17.28 5.33 -36.65
N LEU A 515 -17.20 4.27 -35.85
CA LEU A 515 -18.07 3.11 -35.94
C LEU A 515 -19.52 3.46 -35.57
N ILE A 516 -19.75 4.36 -34.62
CA ILE A 516 -21.09 4.87 -34.24
C ILE A 516 -21.86 5.33 -35.48
N GLU A 517 -21.24 6.12 -36.37
CA GLU A 517 -21.94 6.57 -37.59
C GLU A 517 -22.18 5.46 -38.61
N GLN A 518 -21.30 4.46 -38.68
CA GLN A 518 -21.51 3.32 -39.59
C GLN A 518 -22.69 2.48 -39.14
N THR A 519 -22.74 2.14 -37.86
CA THR A 519 -23.80 1.31 -37.30
C THR A 519 -25.12 2.07 -37.22
N ARG A 520 -25.09 3.38 -36.90
CA ARG A 520 -26.25 4.25 -37.01
C ARG A 520 -26.80 4.31 -38.44
N ALA A 521 -25.97 4.55 -39.44
CA ALA A 521 -26.41 4.57 -40.84
C ALA A 521 -27.00 3.21 -41.27
N ALA A 522 -26.41 2.09 -40.83
CA ALA A 522 -26.93 0.76 -41.08
C ALA A 522 -28.31 0.54 -40.44
N ARG A 523 -28.49 0.94 -39.17
CA ARG A 523 -29.79 0.89 -38.47
C ARG A 523 -30.83 1.76 -39.16
N VAL A 524 -30.49 3.01 -39.52
CA VAL A 524 -31.42 3.92 -40.22
C VAL A 524 -31.86 3.33 -41.55
N ALA A 525 -30.94 2.78 -42.35
CA ALA A 525 -31.27 2.10 -43.60
C ALA A 525 -32.13 0.84 -43.38
N ALA A 526 -31.85 0.04 -42.36
CA ALA A 526 -32.66 -1.11 -42.00
C ALA A 526 -34.07 -0.70 -41.52
N THR A 527 -34.17 0.44 -40.83
CA THR A 527 -35.45 0.97 -40.34
C THR A 527 -36.30 1.46 -41.50
N GLU A 528 -35.71 2.17 -42.47
CA GLU A 528 -36.43 2.61 -43.68
C GLU A 528 -36.91 1.40 -44.50
N ASN A 529 -36.13 0.31 -44.57
CA ASN A 529 -36.55 -0.94 -45.21
C ASN A 529 -37.76 -1.59 -44.51
N VAL A 530 -37.84 -1.52 -43.18
CA VAL A 530 -39.01 -2.02 -42.44
C VAL A 530 -40.19 -1.07 -42.60
N ARG A 531 -39.96 0.24 -42.55
CA ARG A 531 -40.99 1.27 -42.74
C ARG A 531 -41.63 1.19 -44.12
N SER A 532 -40.83 1.08 -45.18
CA SER A 532 -41.34 0.93 -46.55
C SER A 532 -42.22 -0.31 -46.67
N LEU A 533 -41.83 -1.41 -46.03
CA LEU A 533 -42.61 -2.64 -45.97
C LEU A 533 -43.93 -2.46 -45.21
N LEU A 534 -43.96 -1.69 -44.11
CA LEU A 534 -45.20 -1.35 -43.40
C LEU A 534 -46.15 -0.50 -44.26
N VAL A 535 -45.61 0.46 -45.02
CA VAL A 535 -46.40 1.28 -45.96
C VAL A 535 -46.95 0.43 -47.12
N GLU A 536 -46.21 -0.59 -47.57
CA GLU A 536 -46.70 -1.56 -48.56
C GLU A 536 -47.81 -2.44 -47.98
N GLU A 537 -47.66 -2.91 -46.73
CA GLU A 537 -48.68 -3.67 -46.00
C GLU A 537 -50.02 -2.93 -45.93
N GLU A 538 -50.03 -1.61 -45.70
CA GLU A 538 -51.26 -0.80 -45.69
C GLU A 538 -51.96 -0.70 -47.06
N LYS A 539 -51.20 -0.81 -48.15
CA LYS A 539 -51.72 -0.69 -49.53
C LYS A 539 -52.14 -2.02 -50.12
N LEU A 540 -51.69 -3.14 -49.56
CA LEU A 540 -51.98 -4.47 -50.06
C LEU A 540 -53.41 -4.89 -49.69
N ALA A 541 -54.16 -5.38 -50.69
CA ALA A 541 -55.50 -5.92 -50.46
C ALA A 541 -55.50 -7.25 -49.68
N ALA A 542 -54.40 -8.01 -49.72
CA ALA A 542 -54.21 -9.24 -48.94
C ALA A 542 -52.71 -9.54 -48.70
N LEU A 543 -52.34 -9.84 -47.45
CA LEU A 543 -50.95 -10.14 -47.03
C LEU A 543 -50.48 -11.56 -47.35
N THR A 544 -49.72 -11.82 -48.41
CA THR A 544 -49.31 -13.20 -48.75
C THR A 544 -48.35 -13.84 -47.72
N PRO A 545 -48.29 -15.18 -47.61
CA PRO A 545 -47.30 -15.85 -46.77
C PRO A 545 -45.85 -15.44 -47.07
N ASP A 546 -45.50 -15.29 -48.36
CA ASP A 546 -44.19 -14.80 -48.79
C ASP A 546 -43.87 -13.38 -48.26
N PHE A 547 -44.88 -12.51 -48.21
CA PHE A 547 -44.74 -11.16 -47.65
C PHE A 547 -44.48 -11.20 -46.14
N LEU A 548 -45.16 -12.10 -45.43
CA LEU A 548 -44.99 -12.29 -43.98
C LEU A 548 -43.62 -12.88 -43.62
N ASP A 549 -43.09 -13.82 -44.42
CA ASP A 549 -41.71 -14.30 -44.28
C ASP A 549 -40.69 -13.18 -44.55
N LEU A 550 -40.89 -12.38 -45.61
CA LEU A 550 -40.05 -11.21 -45.87
C LEU A 550 -40.06 -10.23 -44.69
N LYS A 551 -41.23 -9.95 -44.11
CA LYS A 551 -41.39 -9.11 -42.92
C LYS A 551 -40.59 -9.64 -41.74
N LEU A 552 -40.65 -10.95 -41.45
CA LEU A 552 -39.85 -11.58 -40.38
C LEU A 552 -38.35 -11.36 -40.59
N ARG A 553 -37.86 -11.58 -41.81
CA ARG A 553 -36.43 -11.42 -42.14
C ARG A 553 -35.97 -9.96 -42.01
N ARG A 554 -36.76 -9.00 -42.50
CA ARG A 554 -36.43 -7.56 -42.39
C ARG A 554 -36.42 -7.09 -40.94
N GLN A 555 -37.38 -7.55 -40.13
CA GLN A 555 -37.39 -7.28 -38.68
C GLN A 555 -36.15 -7.87 -37.99
N GLN A 556 -35.72 -9.08 -38.38
CA GLN A 556 -34.50 -9.68 -37.84
C GLN A 556 -33.25 -8.87 -38.18
N SER A 557 -33.14 -8.40 -39.43
CA SER A 557 -32.03 -7.53 -39.85
C SER A 557 -32.03 -6.18 -39.13
N LEU A 558 -33.21 -5.59 -38.89
CA LEU A 558 -33.32 -4.35 -38.11
C LEU A 558 -32.88 -4.56 -36.66
N ALA A 559 -33.34 -5.63 -36.00
CA ALA A 559 -32.93 -5.92 -34.63
C ALA A 559 -31.41 -6.12 -34.51
N ALA A 560 -30.77 -6.83 -35.44
CA ALA A 560 -29.32 -6.95 -35.46
C ALA A 560 -28.61 -5.58 -35.58
N ALA A 561 -29.10 -4.71 -36.49
CA ALA A 561 -28.55 -3.36 -36.64
C ALA A 561 -28.77 -2.47 -35.40
N GLU A 562 -29.90 -2.60 -34.71
CA GLU A 562 -30.14 -1.93 -33.42
C GLU A 562 -29.12 -2.38 -32.36
N GLN A 563 -28.82 -3.69 -32.27
CA GLN A 563 -27.82 -4.21 -31.33
C GLN A 563 -26.39 -3.72 -31.66
N ASP A 564 -26.03 -3.66 -32.94
CA ASP A 564 -24.72 -3.20 -33.39
C ASP A 564 -24.50 -1.70 -33.08
N GLU A 565 -25.54 -0.86 -33.21
CA GLU A 565 -25.49 0.56 -32.83
C GLU A 565 -25.32 0.73 -31.32
N VAL A 566 -26.11 0.01 -30.52
CA VAL A 566 -25.98 0.02 -29.05
C VAL A 566 -24.59 -0.41 -28.63
N GLN A 567 -24.05 -1.47 -29.23
CA GLN A 567 -22.70 -1.94 -28.95
C GLN A 567 -21.66 -0.87 -29.27
N SER A 568 -21.73 -0.24 -30.44
CA SER A 568 -20.79 0.80 -30.85
C SER A 568 -20.81 2.00 -29.89
N LEU A 569 -21.99 2.38 -29.41
CA LEU A 569 -22.15 3.44 -28.41
C LEU A 569 -21.51 3.06 -27.07
N THR A 570 -21.75 1.86 -26.56
CA THR A 570 -21.14 1.41 -25.30
C THR A 570 -19.62 1.22 -25.43
N ASP A 571 -19.13 0.73 -26.57
CA ASP A 571 -17.71 0.53 -26.84
C ASP A 571 -16.95 1.86 -26.93
N TYR A 572 -17.58 2.92 -27.45
CA TYR A 572 -17.03 4.28 -27.41
C TYR A 572 -16.92 4.83 -25.99
N ASN A 573 -17.96 4.66 -25.16
CA ASN A 573 -17.92 5.14 -23.78
C ASN A 573 -16.90 4.35 -22.94
N ASN A 574 -16.75 3.05 -23.20
CA ASN A 574 -15.70 2.22 -22.62
C ASN A 574 -14.30 2.63 -23.08
N SER A 575 -14.08 2.94 -24.36
CA SER A 575 -12.76 3.37 -24.83
C SER A 575 -12.36 4.73 -24.25
N ILE A 576 -13.31 5.65 -24.04
CA ILE A 576 -13.07 6.88 -23.27
C ILE A 576 -12.62 6.55 -21.84
N SER A 577 -13.35 5.68 -21.14
CA SER A 577 -12.97 5.24 -19.79
C SER A 577 -11.53 4.72 -19.73
N ARG A 578 -11.21 3.80 -20.66
CA ARG A 578 -9.89 3.19 -20.79
C ARG A 578 -8.82 4.21 -21.14
N LEU A 579 -9.10 5.23 -21.95
CA LEU A 579 -8.16 6.32 -22.22
C LEU A 579 -7.82 7.11 -20.94
N TYR A 580 -8.81 7.46 -20.11
CA TYR A 580 -8.56 8.16 -18.84
C TYR A 580 -7.83 7.30 -17.81
N ALA A 581 -8.12 5.99 -17.77
CA ALA A 581 -7.33 5.03 -17.01
C ALA A 581 -5.90 4.96 -17.56
N ALA A 582 -5.75 4.95 -18.89
CA ALA A 582 -4.47 4.90 -19.58
C ALA A 582 -3.61 6.15 -19.36
N MET A 583 -4.24 7.30 -19.07
CA MET A 583 -3.57 8.53 -18.66
C MET A 583 -3.32 8.64 -17.16
N GLY A 584 -3.80 7.68 -16.35
CA GLY A 584 -3.71 7.74 -14.88
C GLY A 584 -4.62 8.78 -14.23
N THR A 585 -5.65 9.27 -14.93
CA THR A 585 -6.53 10.37 -14.50
C THR A 585 -7.99 9.94 -14.26
N ALA A 586 -8.28 8.62 -14.32
CA ALA A 586 -9.61 8.06 -14.07
C ALA A 586 -10.24 8.51 -12.73
N LEU A 587 -9.44 8.64 -11.67
CA LEU A 587 -9.90 9.12 -10.36
C LEU A 587 -10.38 10.57 -10.42
N ALA A 588 -9.60 11.46 -11.06
CA ALA A 588 -9.93 12.87 -11.21
C ALA A 588 -11.19 13.07 -12.05
N ARG A 589 -11.33 12.32 -13.16
CA ARG A 589 -12.54 12.32 -14.00
C ARG A 589 -13.80 11.96 -13.21
N ASN A 590 -13.70 10.98 -12.32
CA ASN A 590 -14.81 10.54 -11.48
C ASN A 590 -14.94 11.34 -10.17
N ARG A 591 -14.20 12.44 -10.00
CA ARG A 591 -14.21 13.30 -8.81
C ARG A 591 -13.90 12.55 -7.51
N ILE A 592 -13.02 11.56 -7.59
CA ILE A 592 -12.53 10.80 -6.44
C ILE A 592 -11.26 11.49 -5.94
N ALA A 593 -11.31 12.05 -4.74
CA ALA A 593 -10.12 12.53 -4.06
C ALA A 593 -9.28 11.32 -3.58
N PHE A 594 -7.98 11.36 -3.87
CA PHE A 594 -7.02 10.39 -3.35
C PHE A 594 -6.35 10.99 -2.13
N ASP A 595 -6.71 10.48 -0.96
CA ASP A 595 -6.08 10.82 0.31
C ASP A 595 -5.36 9.57 0.86
N VAL A 596 -4.16 9.76 1.38
CA VAL A 596 -3.34 8.66 1.89
C VAL A 596 -3.74 8.42 3.34
N PRO A 597 -4.29 7.24 3.68
CA PRO A 597 -4.65 6.96 5.06
C PRO A 597 -3.38 6.78 5.91
N ASP A 598 -3.28 7.54 7.01
CA ASP A 598 -2.22 7.34 8.01
C ASP A 598 -2.48 6.08 8.83
N ALA A 599 -1.41 5.42 9.29
CA ALA A 599 -1.46 4.25 10.15
C ALA A 599 -2.23 4.51 11.45
N GLU A 600 -2.20 5.75 11.97
CA GLU A 600 -2.94 6.14 13.18
C GLU A 600 -4.46 6.12 12.98
N GLN A 601 -4.94 6.44 11.77
CA GLN A 601 -6.38 6.48 11.47
C GLN A 601 -6.98 5.08 11.22
N THR A 602 -6.13 4.11 10.89
CA THR A 602 -6.54 2.75 10.50
C THR A 602 -6.36 1.71 11.61
N ALA A 603 -5.64 2.03 12.70
CA ALA A 603 -5.44 1.14 13.83
C ALA A 603 -6.65 1.13 14.80
N PRO A 604 -7.10 -0.05 15.28
CA PRO A 604 -8.02 -0.10 16.41
C PRO A 604 -7.32 0.45 17.66
N THR A 605 -7.91 1.48 18.28
CA THR A 605 -7.36 2.12 19.48
C THR A 605 -7.17 1.10 20.61
N ASN A 606 -5.92 0.83 20.99
CA ASN A 606 -5.60 0.00 22.15
C ASN A 606 -5.65 0.86 23.42
N PRO A 607 -6.59 0.64 24.35
CA PRO A 607 -6.71 1.47 25.56
C PRO A 607 -5.53 1.32 26.55
N LEU A 608 -4.66 0.31 26.39
CA LEU A 608 -3.48 0.11 27.23
C LEU A 608 -2.24 0.89 26.74
N TYR A 609 -2.22 1.28 25.46
CA TYR A 609 -1.17 2.07 24.84
C TYR A 609 -1.83 3.06 23.87
N PRO A 610 -2.33 4.22 24.36
CA PRO A 610 -2.84 5.24 23.46
C PRO A 610 -1.72 5.64 22.49
N VAL A 611 -2.02 5.60 21.19
CA VAL A 611 -1.14 6.13 20.16
C VAL A 611 -1.00 7.62 20.43
N VAL A 612 0.18 8.05 20.87
CA VAL A 612 0.47 9.48 21.08
C VAL A 612 0.75 10.06 19.69
N PRO A 613 0.01 11.07 19.21
CA PRO A 613 0.21 11.62 17.89
C PRO A 613 1.64 12.15 17.79
N TRP A 614 2.42 11.63 16.82
CA TRP A 614 3.75 12.18 16.55
C TRP A 614 3.57 13.49 15.79
N SER A 615 3.41 14.60 16.51
CA SER A 615 3.38 15.93 15.87
C SER A 615 4.65 16.13 15.04
N GLU A 616 4.50 16.48 13.76
CA GLU A 616 5.60 16.87 12.84
C GLU A 616 6.49 18.00 13.41
N GLU A 617 6.09 18.67 14.49
CA GLU A 617 6.83 19.74 15.16
C GLU A 617 8.23 19.31 15.63
N TRP A 618 8.46 18.05 16.02
CA TRP A 618 9.76 17.62 16.55
C TRP A 618 10.87 17.53 15.48
N MET A 619 10.53 17.50 14.19
CA MET A 619 11.53 17.60 13.10
C MET A 619 11.87 19.05 12.73
N ARG A 620 11.05 20.04 13.12
CA ARG A 620 11.30 21.46 12.83
C ARG A 620 12.26 22.14 13.82
N TYR A 621 12.48 21.54 14.98
CA TYR A 621 13.45 22.04 15.98
C TYR A 621 14.87 21.52 15.72
N SER A 622 15.51 22.01 14.66
CA SER A 622 16.97 21.94 14.48
C SER A 622 17.54 23.22 13.86
N GLY A 623 17.07 24.38 14.33
CA GLY A 623 17.67 25.69 14.08
C GLY A 623 17.75 26.52 15.37
N PRO A 624 18.76 27.38 15.56
CA PRO A 624 18.90 28.16 16.77
C PRO A 624 17.96 29.37 16.72
N GLY A 625 16.97 29.41 17.59
CA GLY A 625 16.07 30.55 17.74
C GLY A 625 15.15 30.36 18.93
N THR A 626 15.39 31.13 19.98
CA THR A 626 14.56 31.25 21.18
C THR A 626 13.16 31.73 20.83
N ASP A 627 12.12 31.01 21.29
CA ASP A 627 10.94 31.58 21.95
C ASP A 627 10.00 30.45 22.41
N LEU A 628 9.85 30.29 23.72
CA LEU A 628 8.88 29.40 24.36
C LEU A 628 7.54 30.13 24.50
N PRO A 629 6.39 29.55 24.09
CA PRO A 629 5.09 30.06 24.51
C PRO A 629 4.83 29.74 26.00
N PRO A 630 4.02 30.57 26.71
CA PRO A 630 3.78 30.40 28.15
C PRO A 630 2.85 29.21 28.44
N PRO A 631 2.88 28.64 29.67
CA PRO A 631 2.01 27.53 30.04
C PRO A 631 0.57 28.02 30.29
N ASP A 632 -0.40 27.29 29.75
CA ASP A 632 -1.84 27.49 29.94
C ASP A 632 -2.27 27.02 31.35
N PRO A 633 -3.15 27.74 32.08
CA PRO A 633 -3.54 27.41 33.45
C PRO A 633 -4.86 26.62 33.46
N GLY A 634 -4.83 25.36 33.88
CA GLY A 634 -6.08 24.63 34.08
C GLY A 634 -5.92 23.15 34.35
N TYR A 635 -5.49 22.79 35.57
CA TYR A 635 -5.89 21.52 36.16
C TYR A 635 -6.03 21.70 37.68
N ASP A 636 -7.28 21.85 38.10
CA ASP A 636 -7.70 21.96 39.50
C ASP A 636 -7.75 20.54 40.10
N GLY A 637 -7.02 20.38 41.20
CA GLY A 637 -6.95 19.15 41.95
C GLY A 637 -8.03 19.13 43.03
N SER A 638 -9.16 18.51 42.73
CA SER A 638 -10.07 18.01 43.75
C SER A 638 -10.90 16.87 43.21
N ASP A 639 -10.55 15.63 43.55
CA ASP A 639 -11.49 14.82 44.33
C ASP A 639 -10.83 13.59 44.94
N VAL A 640 -10.97 13.53 46.26
CA VAL A 640 -10.59 12.46 47.15
C VAL A 640 -11.83 11.59 47.38
N SER A 641 -11.72 10.27 47.21
CA SER A 641 -12.55 9.35 48.00
C SER A 641 -11.79 8.09 48.40
N SER A 642 -11.65 7.96 49.73
CA SER A 642 -11.38 6.77 50.56
C SER A 642 -12.25 5.57 50.17
N GLY A 643 -11.83 4.29 50.13
CA GLY A 643 -11.01 3.41 50.98
C GLY A 643 -11.67 1.99 50.92
N PRO A 644 -11.27 0.93 51.69
CA PRO A 644 -10.08 0.74 52.51
C PRO A 644 -9.32 -0.59 52.20
N ALA A 645 -8.24 -0.78 52.97
CA ALA A 645 -7.25 -1.84 52.92
C ALA A 645 -7.69 -3.20 53.53
N GLN A 646 -7.00 -4.27 53.10
CA GLN A 646 -6.77 -5.49 53.91
C GLN A 646 -5.31 -5.93 53.74
N ALA A 647 -4.72 -6.38 54.85
CA ALA A 647 -3.29 -6.60 55.04
C ALA A 647 -2.95 -8.08 55.32
N ALA A 648 -1.86 -8.55 54.69
CA ALA A 648 -0.80 -9.49 55.17
C ALA A 648 -1.18 -10.97 55.52
N PRO A 649 -0.21 -11.92 55.71
CA PRO A 649 1.26 -11.83 55.68
C PRO A 649 2.01 -12.99 54.95
N ALA A 650 3.36 -12.91 55.01
CA ALA A 650 4.38 -13.87 54.56
C ALA A 650 4.53 -15.13 55.43
N GLY A 651 5.21 -16.17 54.90
CA GLY A 651 5.69 -17.34 55.65
C GLY A 651 6.57 -18.28 54.81
N ALA A 652 7.69 -18.73 55.38
CA ALA A 652 8.85 -19.37 54.75
C ALA A 652 8.78 -20.92 54.57
N ALA A 653 9.77 -21.45 53.85
CA ALA A 653 10.03 -22.84 53.38
C ALA A 653 10.36 -23.89 54.49
N PRO A 654 10.97 -25.09 54.26
CA PRO A 654 11.23 -25.95 53.06
C PRO A 654 10.95 -27.47 53.32
N VAL A 655 11.61 -28.40 52.56
CA VAL A 655 11.89 -29.87 52.73
C VAL A 655 11.30 -30.70 51.56
N GLU A 656 12.04 -31.22 50.57
CA GLU A 656 13.10 -32.28 50.47
C GLU A 656 12.56 -33.66 50.01
N ALA A 657 13.20 -34.22 48.97
CA ALA A 657 13.22 -35.62 48.47
C ALA A 657 11.87 -36.28 48.07
N ASP A 658 11.75 -37.15 47.06
CA ASP A 658 12.67 -38.18 46.60
C ASP A 658 12.27 -38.73 45.20
N GLN A 659 13.21 -39.50 44.67
CA GLN A 659 13.37 -40.24 43.42
C GLN A 659 12.18 -40.95 42.74
N ALA A 660 12.42 -41.21 41.44
CA ALA A 660 12.28 -42.51 40.73
C ALA A 660 11.31 -42.57 39.53
N ALA A 661 11.92 -42.41 38.35
CA ALA A 661 11.90 -43.27 37.15
C ALA A 661 10.57 -43.67 36.41
N PRO A 662 10.60 -43.69 35.05
CA PRO A 662 9.56 -44.21 34.13
C PRO A 662 9.73 -45.76 33.97
N PRO A 663 9.06 -46.56 33.08
CA PRO A 663 8.63 -46.27 31.69
C PRO A 663 7.42 -47.10 31.17
N THR A 664 7.36 -47.27 29.83
CA THR A 664 6.50 -48.14 29.00
C THR A 664 5.22 -47.48 28.46
N GLY A 665 4.88 -47.55 27.18
CA GLY A 665 5.52 -48.17 26.02
C GLY A 665 4.52 -48.24 24.85
N ASN A 666 4.93 -47.71 23.70
CA ASN A 666 4.79 -48.29 22.35
C ASN A 666 3.36 -48.49 21.72
N PRO A 667 3.24 -48.82 20.42
CA PRO A 667 2.79 -47.86 19.39
C PRO A 667 1.80 -48.51 18.37
N ASP A 668 1.78 -47.97 17.15
CA ASP A 668 1.17 -48.44 15.89
C ASP A 668 -0.33 -48.09 15.75
N TRP A 669 -0.75 -47.29 14.75
CA TRP A 669 -0.73 -47.48 13.29
C TRP A 669 -0.71 -46.14 12.55
#